data_AF-A0A938WTU2-F1
#
_entry.id   AF-A0A938WTU2-F1
#
_cell.length_a   1.000
_cell.length_b   1.000
_cell.length_c   1.000
_cell.angle_alpha   90.00
_cell.angle_beta   90.00
_cell.angle_gamma   90.00
#
_symmetry.space_group_name_H-M   'P 1'
#
loop_
_entity.id
_entity.type
_entity.pdbx_description
1 polymer ?
#
loop_
_entity_poly.entity_id
_entity_poly.type
_entity_poly.pdbx_seq_one_letter_code
_entity_poly.pdbx_strand_id
1 'polypeptide(L)'
;VHRLLPFSAGRHVRQDSAVFPLQQCDGILIEGVTMVRSPFWVMHPLLSKNITVRNVTVHNDGPNGDGCDPESCENVLIENCVFDTGDDCIAIKSGRNEDGREGGKGRYAGIPSKNIIVRNCVMKDGHGGVVIGSEISGGCNNVFVENCQMDSPNLDRILRIKTNSCRGGIIENIYMRNVVVGQCAEAVLKINLDYEPKEVGRRGFYPTVRNIYMENVTCQKSKYGVMVVAFDDRTNVYNINLKDCKFDGVYGKPVYITGQTKDMNYDNLFINGSLVLSQYPYKNYSEWLVYSEMKRVPDPTRLDFPKDDKPRWGYTIGIELEAMLDTYLAYGGDSIINYLKQYTAKMIDEKGNVVNGYRYEDFNLDNTRPGRFILRMNQLYPEKKFDKALKTIFKQLENQPRTTDGVWWHKAIYANQVWLDGVYMGHPLYTMAAPILKGEKKAKKYYDDAFTQISKTYNRTYDKETDLWKHAWDETRKMFWADPETGLAKHSWARAMGWYAMAITEVLDAIPQDYENRGKFIEMLNHVMKSAVKYQDKKTGVWYDVLDVNDPRNYLEATASSMFAYVLLKGARLGYFDDSMKEAGLKAYKGILKEFIKVNPDKTISLTRCCEVSGLGPANNPRRDGSFEYYISEPIRDNDGKGVGPFIWASLEMERLGYDVAALNK
;
A
#
# COMPACT_ATOMS: atom_id res chain seq x y z
N VAL A 1 60.04 -6.66 24.78
CA VAL A 1 60.46 -8.05 24.51
C VAL A 1 59.19 -8.90 24.41
N HIS A 2 58.68 -9.13 23.20
CA HIS A 2 57.48 -9.94 22.99
C HIS A 2 57.87 -11.43 22.93
N ARG A 3 57.32 -12.24 23.83
CA ARG A 3 57.41 -13.70 23.77
C ARG A 3 56.30 -14.21 22.85
N LEU A 4 56.68 -14.72 21.67
CA LEU A 4 55.87 -15.65 20.90
C LEU A 4 55.94 -17.01 21.62
N LEU A 5 54.78 -17.55 22.02
CA LEU A 5 54.65 -18.90 22.59
C LEU A 5 54.42 -19.92 21.45
N PRO A 6 54.96 -21.15 21.55
CA PRO A 6 54.81 -22.16 20.49
C PRO A 6 53.44 -22.86 20.57
N PHE A 7 52.87 -23.15 19.39
CA PHE A 7 51.53 -23.73 19.18
C PHE A 7 51.55 -25.27 19.12
N SER A 8 50.48 -25.92 19.61
CA SER A 8 50.21 -27.35 19.44
C SER A 8 49.24 -27.62 18.28
N ALA A 9 49.45 -28.73 17.59
CA ALA A 9 48.73 -29.12 16.39
C ALA A 9 47.30 -29.63 16.66
N GLY A 10 46.37 -29.27 15.78
CA GLY A 10 45.12 -30.03 15.60
C GLY A 10 43.85 -29.43 16.20
N ARG A 11 43.52 -28.19 15.82
CA ARG A 11 42.15 -27.63 15.64
C ARG A 11 42.32 -26.18 15.17
N HIS A 12 41.79 -25.82 14.01
CA HIS A 12 41.85 -24.44 13.52
C HIS A 12 41.08 -23.50 14.45
N VAL A 13 41.81 -22.78 15.30
CA VAL A 13 41.28 -21.70 16.14
C VAL A 13 42.01 -20.42 15.76
N ARG A 14 41.20 -19.45 15.31
CA ARG A 14 41.54 -18.05 15.02
C ARG A 14 41.79 -17.34 16.35
N GLN A 15 43.03 -16.91 16.59
CA GLN A 15 43.33 -15.89 17.58
C GLN A 15 44.46 -15.04 17.02
N ASP A 16 44.21 -13.73 16.93
CA ASP A 16 45.12 -12.65 16.52
C ASP A 16 45.66 -12.68 15.07
N SER A 17 44.76 -12.71 14.08
CA SER A 17 45.13 -12.55 12.66
C SER A 17 44.67 -11.21 12.05
N ALA A 18 44.44 -10.18 12.87
CA ALA A 18 44.27 -8.82 12.35
C ALA A 18 45.61 -8.24 11.88
N VAL A 19 45.62 -7.43 10.82
CA VAL A 19 46.88 -6.82 10.32
C VAL A 19 47.45 -5.82 11.34
N PHE A 20 46.57 -5.11 12.06
CA PHE A 20 46.95 -4.19 13.14
C PHE A 20 46.26 -4.54 14.46
N PRO A 21 46.81 -5.48 15.26
CA PRO A 21 46.31 -5.81 16.59
C PRO A 21 46.88 -4.81 17.61
N LEU A 22 46.14 -3.73 17.89
CA LEU A 22 46.57 -2.65 18.79
C LEU A 22 45.90 -2.81 20.15
N GLN A 23 46.58 -3.49 21.07
CA GLN A 23 46.01 -3.87 22.36
C GLN A 23 46.50 -2.96 23.50
N GLN A 24 45.56 -2.46 24.31
CA GLN A 24 45.84 -1.67 25.52
C GLN A 24 46.73 -0.44 25.28
N CYS A 25 46.52 0.23 24.15
CA CYS A 25 47.23 1.46 23.81
C CYS A 25 46.41 2.71 24.18
N ASP A 26 47.11 3.83 24.37
CA ASP A 26 46.52 5.16 24.52
C ASP A 26 47.19 6.10 23.50
N GLY A 27 46.39 6.81 22.70
CA GLY A 27 46.89 7.75 21.70
C GLY A 27 47.29 7.06 20.39
N ILE A 28 46.34 6.35 19.76
CA ILE A 28 46.57 5.69 18.46
C ILE A 28 46.22 6.67 17.33
N LEU A 29 47.13 6.83 16.36
CA LEU A 29 46.85 7.48 15.08
C LEU A 29 47.18 6.53 13.92
N ILE A 30 46.17 6.20 13.11
CA ILE A 30 46.31 5.51 11.83
C ILE A 30 45.83 6.47 10.75
N GLU A 31 46.75 6.98 9.93
CA GLU A 31 46.44 8.05 8.99
C GLU A 31 47.03 7.85 7.59
N GLY A 32 46.21 8.10 6.56
CA GLY A 32 46.67 8.22 5.16
C GLY A 32 47.12 6.93 4.49
N VAL A 33 46.93 5.79 5.14
CA VAL A 33 47.36 4.48 4.63
C VAL A 33 46.28 3.79 3.81
N THR A 34 46.72 3.01 2.82
CA THR A 34 45.86 2.08 2.08
C THR A 34 46.17 0.65 2.53
N MET A 35 45.17 -0.06 3.03
CA MET A 35 45.27 -1.43 3.53
C MET A 35 44.53 -2.38 2.60
N VAL A 36 45.22 -3.40 2.09
CA VAL A 36 44.70 -4.30 1.06
C VAL A 36 44.86 -5.76 1.46
N ARG A 37 43.88 -6.60 1.11
CA ARG A 37 43.98 -8.07 1.16
C ARG A 37 44.42 -8.62 2.51
N SER A 38 43.76 -8.18 3.58
CA SER A 38 43.96 -8.76 4.91
C SER A 38 43.40 -10.20 4.93
N PRO A 39 44.08 -11.16 5.57
CA PRO A 39 43.53 -12.51 5.73
C PRO A 39 42.36 -12.60 6.72
N PHE A 40 42.07 -11.50 7.45
CA PHE A 40 41.03 -11.39 8.48
C PHE A 40 40.63 -9.91 8.69
N TRP A 41 40.18 -9.51 9.89
CA TRP A 41 39.96 -8.11 10.28
C TRP A 41 41.17 -7.24 9.96
N VAL A 42 40.95 -6.03 9.44
CA VAL A 42 42.04 -5.17 8.95
C VAL A 42 42.67 -4.39 10.10
N MET A 43 41.86 -3.65 10.85
CA MET A 43 42.30 -2.88 12.03
C MET A 43 41.53 -3.34 13.26
N HIS A 44 42.23 -3.79 14.31
CA HIS A 44 41.60 -4.25 15.56
C HIS A 44 42.23 -3.59 16.79
N PRO A 45 41.84 -2.34 17.11
CA PRO A 45 42.14 -1.77 18.41
C PRO A 45 41.33 -2.48 19.50
N LEU A 46 42.02 -3.03 20.49
CA LEU A 46 41.42 -3.81 21.58
C LEU A 46 41.79 -3.19 22.93
N LEU A 47 40.81 -2.84 23.76
CA LEU A 47 41.02 -2.23 25.08
C LEU A 47 41.86 -0.95 25.06
N SER A 48 41.77 -0.21 23.95
CA SER A 48 42.58 0.96 23.68
C SER A 48 41.75 2.25 23.81
N LYS A 49 42.43 3.38 24.05
CA LYS A 49 41.80 4.70 24.22
C LYS A 49 42.39 5.76 23.30
N ASN A 50 41.62 6.81 23.03
CA ASN A 50 42.04 7.98 22.26
C ASN A 50 42.60 7.56 20.88
N ILE A 51 41.72 7.05 20.05
CA ILE A 51 42.05 6.40 18.77
C ILE A 51 41.55 7.28 17.63
N THR A 52 42.41 7.56 16.66
CA THR A 52 42.06 8.24 15.41
C THR A 52 42.44 7.38 14.22
N VAL A 53 41.46 7.06 13.38
CA VAL A 53 41.62 6.45 12.06
C VAL A 53 41.17 7.48 11.04
N ARG A 54 42.09 8.02 10.25
CA ARG A 54 41.83 9.16 9.37
C ARG A 54 42.37 8.94 7.96
N ASN A 55 41.60 9.30 6.94
CA ASN A 55 42.06 9.22 5.53
C ASN A 55 42.57 7.82 5.17
N VAL A 56 42.02 6.77 5.79
CA VAL A 56 42.41 5.37 5.52
C VAL A 56 41.54 4.81 4.42
N THR A 57 42.15 4.08 3.50
CA THR A 57 41.44 3.31 2.47
C THR A 57 41.63 1.82 2.73
N VAL A 58 40.54 1.07 2.84
CA VAL A 58 40.53 -0.39 3.03
C VAL A 58 39.93 -1.05 1.79
N HIS A 59 40.63 -2.03 1.23
CA HIS A 59 40.11 -2.94 0.20
C HIS A 59 40.36 -4.39 0.63
N ASN A 60 39.30 -5.10 1.02
CA ASN A 60 39.43 -6.41 1.64
C ASN A 60 38.22 -7.32 1.41
N ASP A 61 38.21 -8.07 0.31
CA ASP A 61 37.09 -8.93 -0.09
C ASP A 61 37.06 -10.29 0.66
N GLY A 62 37.99 -10.52 1.59
CA GLY A 62 38.12 -11.79 2.32
C GLY A 62 36.99 -12.02 3.34
N PRO A 63 36.67 -13.28 3.69
CA PRO A 63 35.66 -13.59 4.70
C PRO A 63 36.11 -13.14 6.10
N ASN A 64 35.22 -12.57 6.92
CA ASN A 64 35.58 -11.90 8.19
C ASN A 64 36.63 -10.80 7.95
N GLY A 65 36.50 -10.13 6.80
CA GLY A 65 37.39 -9.09 6.33
C GLY A 65 37.01 -7.70 6.82
N ASP A 66 36.56 -7.59 8.07
CA ASP A 66 36.08 -6.36 8.68
C ASP A 66 37.11 -5.21 8.54
N GLY A 67 36.65 -3.99 8.28
CA GLY A 67 37.54 -2.87 7.99
C GLY A 67 38.16 -2.24 9.25
N CYS A 68 37.33 -1.83 10.20
CA CYS A 68 37.78 -1.31 11.49
C CYS A 68 36.95 -1.86 12.64
N ASP A 69 37.63 -2.44 13.62
CA ASP A 69 37.02 -3.21 14.69
C ASP A 69 37.41 -2.66 16.07
N PRO A 70 36.92 -1.47 16.50
CA PRO A 70 37.13 -1.03 17.87
C PRO A 70 36.45 -1.98 18.86
N GLU A 71 37.24 -2.69 19.67
CA GLU A 71 36.75 -3.65 20.65
C GLU A 71 37.05 -3.21 22.09
N SER A 72 36.00 -2.97 22.88
CA SER A 72 36.09 -2.43 24.24
C SER A 72 36.96 -1.16 24.31
N CYS A 73 36.79 -0.27 23.31
CA CYS A 73 37.55 0.96 23.16
C CYS A 73 36.82 2.20 23.69
N GLU A 74 37.57 3.24 24.03
CA GLU A 74 37.03 4.51 24.51
C GLU A 74 37.63 5.70 23.73
N ASN A 75 36.77 6.64 23.32
CA ASN A 75 37.16 7.84 22.55
C ASN A 75 37.80 7.49 21.21
N VAL A 76 36.98 7.07 20.25
CA VAL A 76 37.40 6.65 18.91
C VAL A 76 36.85 7.60 17.86
N LEU A 77 37.70 8.06 16.96
CA LEU A 77 37.34 8.84 15.78
C LEU A 77 37.76 8.09 14.52
N ILE A 78 36.79 7.73 13.68
CA ILE A 78 36.99 7.17 12.34
C ILE A 78 36.47 8.21 11.35
N GLU A 79 37.35 8.84 10.59
CA GLU A 79 36.94 9.94 9.70
C GLU A 79 37.60 9.94 8.33
N ASN A 80 36.87 10.41 7.32
CA ASN A 80 37.35 10.55 5.94
C ASN A 80 37.91 9.23 5.36
N CYS A 81 37.38 8.09 5.79
CA CYS A 81 37.85 6.77 5.37
C CYS A 81 36.99 6.18 4.25
N VAL A 82 37.59 5.30 3.45
CA VAL A 82 36.89 4.50 2.44
C VAL A 82 37.02 3.03 2.82
N PHE A 83 35.89 2.35 2.95
CA PHE A 83 35.84 0.92 3.26
C PHE A 83 35.19 0.16 2.11
N ASP A 84 35.91 -0.81 1.59
CA ASP A 84 35.47 -1.74 0.56
C ASP A 84 35.83 -3.14 1.06
N THR A 85 34.84 -3.84 1.61
CA THR A 85 35.07 -5.02 2.47
C THR A 85 34.17 -6.18 2.07
N GLY A 86 34.63 -7.41 2.29
CA GLY A 86 33.84 -8.64 2.13
C GLY A 86 32.99 -9.00 3.35
N ASP A 87 33.11 -8.24 4.45
CA ASP A 87 32.31 -8.39 5.68
C ASP A 87 31.93 -6.98 6.21
N ASP A 88 31.93 -6.73 7.52
CA ASP A 88 31.48 -5.43 8.07
C ASP A 88 32.52 -4.30 7.81
N CYS A 89 32.14 -3.18 7.18
CA CYS A 89 33.03 -2.03 6.95
C CYS A 89 33.62 -1.51 8.28
N ILE A 90 32.75 -1.35 9.28
CA ILE A 90 33.11 -1.03 10.66
C ILE A 90 32.32 -1.96 11.57
N ALA A 91 33.01 -2.65 12.48
CA ALA A 91 32.41 -3.57 13.44
C ALA A 91 32.81 -3.21 14.88
N ILE A 92 31.94 -2.48 15.56
CA ILE A 92 32.13 -2.12 16.97
C ILE A 92 31.83 -3.33 17.84
N LYS A 93 32.80 -3.72 18.67
CA LYS A 93 32.76 -4.93 19.50
C LYS A 93 33.06 -4.58 20.97
N SER A 94 32.78 -5.51 21.88
CA SER A 94 33.10 -5.42 23.30
C SER A 94 33.14 -6.80 23.95
N GLY A 95 33.79 -7.75 23.29
CA GLY A 95 33.94 -9.10 23.80
C GLY A 95 32.76 -10.03 23.54
N ARG A 96 33.04 -11.33 23.66
CA ARG A 96 32.08 -12.40 23.37
C ARG A 96 31.71 -13.18 24.62
N ASN A 97 30.42 -13.44 24.80
CA ASN A 97 29.88 -14.33 25.83
C ASN A 97 30.46 -14.03 27.23
N GLU A 98 30.84 -15.05 28.00
CA GLU A 98 31.37 -14.89 29.37
C GLU A 98 32.66 -14.07 29.42
N ASP A 99 33.42 -13.97 28.34
CA ASP A 99 34.67 -13.22 28.32
C ASP A 99 34.44 -11.70 28.28
N GLY A 100 33.36 -11.25 27.63
CA GLY A 100 33.00 -9.83 27.54
C GLY A 100 31.89 -9.40 28.50
N ARG A 101 31.06 -10.33 28.98
CA ARG A 101 29.87 -9.99 29.80
C ARG A 101 30.26 -9.43 31.15
N GLU A 102 29.50 -8.44 31.63
CA GLU A 102 29.62 -7.95 33.01
C GLU A 102 29.50 -9.11 34.03
N GLY A 103 30.41 -9.13 35.01
CA GLY A 103 30.53 -10.23 35.98
C GLY A 103 31.09 -11.54 35.43
N GLY A 104 31.54 -11.55 34.16
CA GLY A 104 32.25 -12.66 33.51
C GLY A 104 33.68 -12.84 33.99
N LYS A 105 34.40 -13.78 33.35
CA LYS A 105 35.78 -14.16 33.74
C LYS A 105 36.86 -13.68 32.77
N GLY A 106 36.46 -13.08 31.64
CA GLY A 106 37.42 -12.59 30.66
C GLY A 106 38.14 -11.32 31.13
N ARG A 107 39.29 -11.05 30.50
CA ARG A 107 40.16 -9.92 30.85
C ARG A 107 39.53 -8.53 30.63
N TYR A 108 38.38 -8.49 29.94
CA TYR A 108 37.66 -7.27 29.59
C TYR A 108 36.15 -7.39 29.85
N ALA A 109 35.79 -8.28 30.79
CA ALA A 109 34.42 -8.47 31.24
C ALA A 109 33.79 -7.15 31.71
N GLY A 110 32.65 -6.79 31.14
CA GLY A 110 31.90 -5.58 31.47
C GLY A 110 32.49 -4.27 30.93
N ILE A 111 33.45 -4.33 30.00
CA ILE A 111 34.04 -3.13 29.39
C ILE A 111 33.35 -2.86 28.04
N PRO A 112 32.46 -1.85 27.95
CA PRO A 112 31.80 -1.49 26.69
C PRO A 112 32.77 -0.80 25.72
N SER A 113 32.43 -0.83 24.43
CA SER A 113 32.93 0.19 23.50
C SER A 113 32.10 1.46 23.65
N LYS A 114 32.75 2.62 23.79
CA LYS A 114 32.06 3.88 24.04
C LYS A 114 32.73 5.12 23.49
N ASN A 115 31.93 6.16 23.26
CA ASN A 115 32.37 7.45 22.71
C ASN A 115 33.06 7.28 21.35
N ILE A 116 32.29 6.82 20.36
CA ILE A 116 32.80 6.54 19.01
C ILE A 116 32.14 7.49 18.02
N ILE A 117 32.93 8.13 17.16
CA ILE A 117 32.47 8.97 16.06
C ILE A 117 32.97 8.37 14.76
N VAL A 118 32.05 8.05 13.85
CA VAL A 118 32.30 7.69 12.46
C VAL A 118 31.77 8.81 11.60
N ARG A 119 32.62 9.51 10.83
CA ARG A 119 32.16 10.62 10.00
C ARG A 119 32.82 10.73 8.64
N ASN A 120 32.10 11.29 7.67
CA ASN A 120 32.62 11.57 6.32
C ASN A 120 33.23 10.32 5.65
N CYS A 121 32.70 9.12 5.94
CA CYS A 121 33.21 7.88 5.40
C CYS A 121 32.38 7.41 4.20
N VAL A 122 33.02 6.63 3.32
CA VAL A 122 32.37 5.94 2.20
C VAL A 122 32.45 4.44 2.43
N MET A 123 31.31 3.77 2.53
CA MET A 123 31.20 2.32 2.62
C MET A 123 30.75 1.78 1.26
N LYS A 124 31.68 1.19 0.52
CA LYS A 124 31.48 0.71 -0.86
C LYS A 124 30.91 -0.69 -0.92
N ASP A 125 31.26 -1.57 0.00
CA ASP A 125 30.72 -2.94 0.02
C ASP A 125 30.89 -3.61 1.39
N GLY A 126 30.07 -4.63 1.70
CA GLY A 126 30.20 -5.43 2.92
C GLY A 126 28.93 -6.04 3.51
N HIS A 127 29.06 -6.88 4.53
CA HIS A 127 27.90 -7.37 5.31
C HIS A 127 27.23 -6.30 6.18
N GLY A 128 27.86 -5.14 6.35
CA GLY A 128 27.26 -3.99 7.00
C GLY A 128 28.11 -2.73 6.94
N GLY A 129 27.46 -1.57 6.86
CA GLY A 129 28.14 -0.27 6.83
C GLY A 129 28.71 0.11 8.20
N VAL A 130 27.84 0.21 9.21
CA VAL A 130 28.26 0.28 10.62
C VAL A 130 27.53 -0.79 11.40
N VAL A 131 28.31 -1.67 12.02
CA VAL A 131 27.81 -2.83 12.74
C VAL A 131 28.21 -2.76 14.20
N ILE A 132 27.24 -2.99 15.09
CA ILE A 132 27.42 -3.14 16.52
C ILE A 132 27.18 -4.62 16.84
N GLY A 133 28.26 -5.31 17.21
CA GLY A 133 28.33 -6.76 17.32
C GLY A 133 29.17 -7.39 16.21
N SER A 134 29.42 -8.70 16.25
CA SER A 134 28.61 -9.70 16.92
C SER A 134 29.01 -9.88 18.39
N GLU A 135 30.28 -9.74 18.68
CA GLU A 135 30.94 -9.80 19.98
C GLU A 135 30.67 -8.49 20.74
N ILE A 136 29.54 -8.39 21.44
CA ILE A 136 29.10 -7.14 22.09
C ILE A 136 28.70 -7.31 23.56
N SER A 137 29.25 -8.32 24.22
CA SER A 137 28.83 -8.72 25.57
C SER A 137 29.10 -7.65 26.65
N GLY A 138 30.12 -6.83 26.48
CA GLY A 138 30.41 -5.68 27.35
C GLY A 138 29.49 -4.49 27.11
N GLY A 139 28.70 -4.50 26.04
CA GLY A 139 27.81 -3.42 25.64
C GLY A 139 28.46 -2.39 24.71
N CYS A 140 27.66 -1.40 24.29
CA CYS A 140 28.08 -0.32 23.42
C CYS A 140 27.29 0.94 23.76
N ASN A 141 27.97 2.06 23.97
CA ASN A 141 27.31 3.29 24.41
C ASN A 141 27.88 4.51 23.69
N ASN A 142 27.03 5.45 23.27
CA ASN A 142 27.46 6.75 22.73
C ASN A 142 28.27 6.62 21.42
N VAL A 143 27.58 6.22 20.35
CA VAL A 143 28.14 6.09 18.99
C VAL A 143 27.44 7.07 18.05
N PHE A 144 28.23 7.84 17.29
CA PHE A 144 27.76 8.77 16.27
C PHE A 144 28.24 8.31 14.90
N VAL A 145 27.34 8.18 13.95
CA VAL A 145 27.62 7.93 12.53
C VAL A 145 27.06 9.09 11.74
N GLU A 146 27.89 9.90 11.11
CA GLU A 146 27.42 11.13 10.46
C GLU A 146 28.06 11.41 9.10
N ASN A 147 27.29 12.00 8.19
CA ASN A 147 27.78 12.48 6.88
C ASN A 147 28.46 11.38 6.05
N CYS A 148 27.91 10.16 6.08
CA CYS A 148 28.48 9.00 5.37
C CYS A 148 27.71 8.68 4.09
N GLN A 149 28.39 8.04 3.14
CA GLN A 149 27.78 7.50 1.92
C GLN A 149 27.93 5.98 1.90
N MET A 150 26.85 5.27 1.58
CA MET A 150 26.85 3.81 1.54
C MET A 150 26.11 3.33 0.29
N ASP A 151 26.73 2.53 -0.57
CA ASP A 151 26.08 2.13 -1.82
C ASP A 151 26.66 0.86 -2.41
N SER A 152 25.97 -0.27 -2.21
CA SER A 152 26.24 -1.49 -2.99
C SER A 152 25.07 -2.47 -2.93
N PRO A 153 24.78 -3.20 -4.03
CA PRO A 153 23.82 -4.30 -4.01
C PRO A 153 24.26 -5.48 -3.13
N ASN A 154 25.55 -5.58 -2.80
CA ASN A 154 26.12 -6.59 -1.89
C ASN A 154 26.31 -6.04 -0.46
N LEU A 155 26.11 -4.73 -0.26
CA LEU A 155 26.04 -4.15 1.07
C LEU A 155 24.75 -4.62 1.77
N ASP A 156 24.84 -5.48 2.77
CA ASP A 156 23.64 -6.10 3.34
C ASP A 156 22.79 -5.11 4.16
N ARG A 157 23.41 -4.37 5.09
CA ARG A 157 22.72 -3.48 6.04
C ARG A 157 23.48 -2.17 6.29
N ILE A 158 22.75 -1.09 6.55
CA ILE A 158 23.35 0.24 6.77
C ILE A 158 23.74 0.42 8.24
N LEU A 159 22.76 0.39 9.16
CA LEU A 159 23.00 0.27 10.59
C LEU A 159 22.55 -1.11 11.08
N ARG A 160 23.49 -1.91 11.58
CA ARG A 160 23.22 -3.27 12.05
C ARG A 160 23.57 -3.43 13.51
N ILE A 161 22.62 -3.91 14.31
CA ILE A 161 22.81 -4.30 15.70
C ILE A 161 22.53 -5.80 15.82
N LYS A 162 23.52 -6.59 16.22
CA LYS A 162 23.41 -8.06 16.30
C LYS A 162 23.91 -8.59 17.65
N THR A 163 23.04 -9.26 18.39
CA THR A 163 23.37 -9.92 19.67
C THR A 163 22.37 -11.04 19.97
N ASN A 164 22.56 -11.77 21.08
CA ASN A 164 21.69 -12.86 21.51
C ASN A 164 21.73 -13.09 23.03
N SER A 165 20.95 -14.06 23.51
CA SER A 165 20.84 -14.40 24.93
C SER A 165 22.05 -15.13 25.53
N CYS A 166 23.05 -15.51 24.72
CA CYS A 166 24.37 -15.95 25.22
C CYS A 166 25.26 -14.75 25.56
N ARG A 167 25.15 -13.69 24.76
CA ARG A 167 26.03 -12.52 24.79
C ARG A 167 25.57 -11.50 25.81
N GLY A 168 24.29 -11.15 25.81
CA GLY A 168 23.77 -10.05 26.61
C GLY A 168 24.30 -8.69 26.14
N GLY A 169 24.59 -7.81 27.09
CA GLY A 169 25.08 -6.46 26.84
C GLY A 169 23.96 -5.42 26.72
N ILE A 170 24.31 -4.17 27.07
CA ILE A 170 23.46 -3.01 26.87
C ILE A 170 24.02 -2.21 25.69
N ILE A 171 23.20 -2.01 24.66
CA ILE A 171 23.53 -1.23 23.48
C ILE A 171 22.61 -0.01 23.48
N GLU A 172 23.18 1.17 23.66
CA GLU A 172 22.38 2.39 23.81
C GLU A 172 23.05 3.66 23.31
N ASN A 173 22.24 4.69 23.05
CA ASN A 173 22.69 6.02 22.63
C ASN A 173 23.49 5.92 21.32
N ILE A 174 22.83 5.38 20.29
CA ILE A 174 23.38 5.23 18.95
C ILE A 174 22.70 6.24 18.04
N TYR A 175 23.48 7.09 17.39
CA TYR A 175 23.02 8.20 16.57
C TYR A 175 23.57 8.03 15.15
N MET A 176 22.70 7.90 14.16
CA MET A 176 23.05 7.93 12.75
C MET A 176 22.38 9.12 12.08
N ARG A 177 23.14 10.03 11.47
CA ARG A 177 22.56 11.20 10.82
C ARG A 177 23.22 11.61 9.50
N ASN A 178 22.43 12.23 8.62
CA ASN A 178 22.93 12.73 7.32
C ASN A 178 23.64 11.63 6.51
N VAL A 179 23.01 10.46 6.39
CA VAL A 179 23.57 9.32 5.64
C VAL A 179 22.81 9.16 4.33
N VAL A 180 23.55 9.13 3.22
CA VAL A 180 22.99 8.89 1.89
C VAL A 180 23.28 7.46 1.49
N VAL A 181 22.21 6.71 1.23
CA VAL A 181 22.31 5.32 0.80
C VAL A 181 21.81 5.21 -0.64
N GLY A 182 22.66 4.70 -1.54
CA GLY A 182 22.21 4.32 -2.88
C GLY A 182 21.34 3.07 -2.76
N GLN A 183 21.94 1.93 -2.46
CA GLN A 183 21.20 0.69 -2.18
C GLN A 183 21.87 -0.18 -1.11
N CYS A 184 21.06 -1.07 -0.52
CA CYS A 184 21.52 -2.22 0.26
C CYS A 184 20.64 -3.46 0.00
N ALA A 185 21.18 -4.65 0.25
CA ALA A 185 20.53 -5.91 -0.08
C ALA A 185 19.34 -6.25 0.86
N GLU A 186 19.45 -5.90 2.14
CA GLU A 186 18.47 -6.31 3.15
C GLU A 186 17.77 -5.14 3.84
N ALA A 187 18.45 -4.35 4.67
CA ALA A 187 17.77 -3.39 5.53
C ALA A 187 18.57 -2.11 5.78
N VAL A 188 17.88 -0.97 5.87
CA VAL A 188 18.51 0.28 6.29
C VAL A 188 18.81 0.23 7.80
N LEU A 189 17.80 -0.07 8.63
CA LEU A 189 18.01 -0.36 10.05
C LEU A 189 17.73 -1.83 10.32
N LYS A 190 18.71 -2.54 10.91
CA LYS A 190 18.51 -3.90 11.42
C LYS A 190 18.89 -4.05 12.88
N ILE A 191 17.95 -4.52 13.69
CA ILE A 191 18.18 -4.95 15.07
C ILE A 191 17.82 -6.43 15.17
N ASN A 192 18.78 -7.28 15.57
CA ASN A 192 18.55 -8.72 15.71
C ASN A 192 19.05 -9.22 17.08
N LEU A 193 18.12 -9.58 17.96
CA LEU A 193 18.38 -10.16 19.27
C LEU A 193 18.36 -11.70 19.27
N ASP A 194 18.04 -12.34 18.14
CA ASP A 194 18.14 -13.79 17.95
C ASP A 194 19.24 -14.12 16.92
N TYR A 195 20.38 -13.44 17.03
CA TYR A 195 21.53 -13.71 16.18
C TYR A 195 22.18 -15.05 16.57
N GLU A 196 22.50 -15.91 15.60
CA GLU A 196 23.07 -17.25 15.84
C GLU A 196 22.30 -18.05 16.93
N PRO A 197 21.02 -18.41 16.70
CA PRO A 197 20.19 -19.11 17.70
C PRO A 197 20.74 -20.48 18.10
N LYS A 198 21.69 -21.03 17.31
CA LYS A 198 22.38 -22.29 17.57
C LYS A 198 23.77 -22.13 18.20
N GLU A 199 24.18 -20.91 18.55
CA GLU A 199 25.45 -20.67 19.24
C GLU A 199 25.52 -21.51 20.52
N VAL A 200 26.62 -22.26 20.68
CA VAL A 200 26.93 -23.04 21.87
C VAL A 200 27.44 -22.09 22.95
N GLY A 201 26.61 -21.83 23.96
CA GLY A 201 26.94 -20.94 25.06
C GLY A 201 25.85 -20.96 26.12
N ARG A 202 26.20 -20.49 27.33
CA ARG A 202 25.23 -20.33 28.41
C ARG A 202 24.25 -19.21 28.04
N ARG A 203 22.95 -19.55 27.97
CA ARG A 203 21.85 -18.61 27.69
C ARG A 203 21.24 -18.03 28.96
N GLY A 204 20.35 -17.06 28.79
CA GLY A 204 19.64 -16.36 29.87
C GLY A 204 20.18 -14.96 30.15
N PHE A 205 21.17 -14.50 29.39
CA PHE A 205 21.73 -13.16 29.48
C PHE A 205 21.11 -12.31 28.39
N TYR A 206 19.93 -11.77 28.66
CA TYR A 206 19.16 -11.08 27.64
C TYR A 206 19.73 -9.67 27.37
N PRO A 207 20.07 -9.35 26.11
CA PRO A 207 20.56 -8.03 25.73
C PRO A 207 19.47 -6.97 25.83
N THR A 208 19.86 -5.71 25.96
CA THR A 208 18.97 -4.54 25.81
C THR A 208 19.48 -3.65 24.69
N VAL A 209 18.60 -3.27 23.75
CA VAL A 209 18.87 -2.27 22.71
C VAL A 209 17.91 -1.11 22.89
N ARG A 210 18.43 0.09 23.17
CA ARG A 210 17.59 1.27 23.39
C ARG A 210 18.21 2.58 22.92
N ASN A 211 17.41 3.63 22.83
CA ASN A 211 17.90 4.98 22.51
C ASN A 211 18.67 4.98 21.18
N ILE A 212 18.03 4.47 20.13
CA ILE A 212 18.58 4.46 18.77
C ILE A 212 17.93 5.60 18.00
N TYR A 213 18.74 6.43 17.35
CA TYR A 213 18.30 7.62 16.63
C TYR A 213 18.86 7.59 15.21
N MET A 214 17.97 7.66 14.22
CA MET A 214 18.32 7.78 12.81
C MET A 214 17.65 9.04 12.26
N GLU A 215 18.45 10.04 11.86
CA GLU A 215 17.94 11.35 11.43
C GLU A 215 18.46 11.73 10.05
N ASN A 216 17.61 12.19 9.13
CA ASN A 216 18.04 12.61 7.80
C ASN A 216 18.84 11.51 7.06
N VAL A 217 18.27 10.31 6.99
CA VAL A 217 18.85 9.16 6.26
C VAL A 217 17.99 8.84 5.04
N THR A 218 18.64 8.67 3.90
CA THR A 218 17.97 8.33 2.63
C THR A 218 18.44 6.99 2.10
N CYS A 219 17.56 6.25 1.41
CA CYS A 219 17.89 5.00 0.71
C CYS A 219 17.10 4.91 -0.60
N GLN A 220 17.70 4.50 -1.72
CA GLN A 220 16.99 4.36 -3.00
C GLN A 220 16.53 2.92 -3.30
N LYS A 221 17.04 1.92 -2.59
CA LYS A 221 16.62 0.52 -2.74
C LYS A 221 17.06 -0.35 -1.56
N SER A 222 16.10 -1.08 -0.98
CA SER A 222 16.37 -2.13 0.01
C SER A 222 15.24 -3.17 0.06
N LYS A 223 15.47 -4.33 0.69
CA LYS A 223 14.36 -5.27 0.94
C LYS A 223 13.41 -4.75 2.02
N TYR A 224 13.96 -4.20 3.10
CA TYR A 224 13.22 -3.63 4.23
C TYR A 224 13.75 -2.23 4.53
N GLY A 225 12.88 -1.32 4.95
CA GLY A 225 13.33 -0.06 5.56
C GLY A 225 13.88 -0.34 6.96
N VAL A 226 13.01 -0.89 7.81
CA VAL A 226 13.33 -1.26 9.19
C VAL A 226 13.06 -2.74 9.42
N MET A 227 14.03 -3.45 10.00
CA MET A 227 13.92 -4.85 10.39
C MET A 227 14.30 -5.03 11.87
N VAL A 228 13.37 -5.50 12.69
CA VAL A 228 13.61 -5.81 14.11
C VAL A 228 13.21 -7.25 14.39
N VAL A 229 14.13 -8.01 14.98
CA VAL A 229 13.90 -9.36 15.51
C VAL A 229 14.16 -9.31 17.00
N ALA A 230 13.08 -9.20 17.79
CA ALA A 230 13.10 -9.16 19.25
C ALA A 230 12.59 -10.50 19.84
N PHE A 231 12.63 -10.61 21.17
CA PHE A 231 12.10 -11.79 21.88
C PHE A 231 10.58 -11.68 22.07
N ASP A 232 9.89 -12.82 22.03
CA ASP A 232 8.43 -12.88 22.18
C ASP A 232 7.94 -12.74 23.62
N ASP A 233 8.79 -12.99 24.62
CA ASP A 233 8.44 -13.06 26.04
C ASP A 233 8.83 -11.81 26.85
N ARG A 234 9.48 -10.83 26.22
CA ARG A 234 10.00 -9.62 26.89
C ARG A 234 10.27 -8.47 25.94
N THR A 235 10.15 -7.24 26.46
CA THR A 235 10.44 -6.01 25.73
C THR A 235 11.89 -5.55 26.00
N ASN A 236 12.80 -5.90 25.09
CA ASN A 236 14.22 -5.55 25.19
C ASN A 236 14.73 -4.64 24.07
N VAL A 237 13.86 -4.30 23.11
CA VAL A 237 14.11 -3.30 22.09
C VAL A 237 13.12 -2.17 22.31
N TYR A 238 13.62 -0.98 22.67
CA TYR A 238 12.73 0.15 22.92
C TYR A 238 13.37 1.52 22.69
N ASN A 239 12.55 2.55 22.49
CA ASN A 239 12.99 3.92 22.18
C ASN A 239 13.87 3.95 20.92
N ILE A 240 13.28 3.52 19.81
CA ILE A 240 13.89 3.53 18.48
C ILE A 240 13.24 4.66 17.69
N ASN A 241 14.04 5.63 17.25
CA ASN A 241 13.57 6.90 16.70
C ASN A 241 14.11 7.07 15.29
N LEU A 242 13.21 7.17 14.31
CA LEU A 242 13.56 7.54 12.94
C LEU A 242 12.90 8.88 12.64
N LYS A 243 13.72 9.87 12.28
CA LYS A 243 13.31 11.24 12.02
C LYS A 243 13.77 11.70 10.64
N ASP A 244 12.89 12.32 9.86
CA ASP A 244 13.23 12.91 8.55
C ASP A 244 13.93 11.89 7.61
N CYS A 245 13.46 10.65 7.62
CA CYS A 245 14.06 9.56 6.84
C CYS A 245 13.23 9.24 5.60
N LYS A 246 13.89 8.93 4.47
CA LYS A 246 13.22 8.59 3.20
C LYS A 246 13.83 7.35 2.57
N PHE A 247 13.08 6.24 2.57
CA PHE A 247 13.51 4.98 1.96
C PHE A 247 12.63 4.67 0.75
N ASP A 248 13.15 4.94 -0.44
CA ASP A 248 12.52 4.62 -1.71
C ASP A 248 13.00 3.24 -2.21
N GLY A 249 12.26 2.65 -3.14
CA GLY A 249 12.61 1.35 -3.74
C GLY A 249 12.56 0.15 -2.79
N VAL A 250 11.82 0.25 -1.68
CA VAL A 250 11.64 -0.86 -0.73
C VAL A 250 10.71 -1.90 -1.33
N TYR A 251 11.19 -3.12 -1.58
CA TYR A 251 10.41 -4.14 -2.30
C TYR A 251 9.82 -5.25 -1.41
N GLY A 252 10.25 -5.35 -0.14
CA GLY A 252 9.68 -6.23 0.88
C GLY A 252 8.66 -5.51 1.78
N LYS A 253 8.58 -5.92 3.06
CA LYS A 253 7.77 -5.19 4.04
C LYS A 253 8.45 -3.84 4.37
N PRO A 254 7.72 -2.70 4.39
CA PRO A 254 8.32 -1.41 4.77
C PRO A 254 9.01 -1.47 6.14
N VAL A 255 8.27 -2.00 7.12
CA VAL A 255 8.72 -2.25 8.49
C VAL A 255 8.41 -3.71 8.82
N TYR A 256 9.43 -4.45 9.25
CA TYR A 256 9.31 -5.83 9.69
C TYR A 256 9.72 -5.94 11.16
N ILE A 257 8.78 -6.29 12.03
CA ILE A 257 9.04 -6.46 13.47
C ILE A 257 8.50 -7.82 13.92
N THR A 258 9.33 -8.60 14.61
CA THR A 258 8.92 -9.79 15.37
C THR A 258 9.32 -9.64 16.83
N GLY A 259 8.62 -10.32 17.73
CA GLY A 259 8.80 -10.17 19.17
C GLY A 259 8.21 -8.87 19.73
N GLN A 260 8.44 -8.64 21.02
CA GLN A 260 7.92 -7.48 21.73
C GLN A 260 8.88 -6.29 21.65
N THR A 261 8.37 -5.16 21.16
CA THR A 261 9.06 -3.86 21.12
C THR A 261 8.20 -2.79 21.78
N LYS A 262 8.82 -1.70 22.24
CA LYS A 262 8.11 -0.55 22.81
C LYS A 262 8.70 0.76 22.29
N ASP A 263 7.89 1.82 22.15
CA ASP A 263 8.37 3.16 21.78
C ASP A 263 9.14 3.17 20.43
N MET A 264 8.53 2.60 19.39
CA MET A 264 8.97 2.70 18.01
C MET A 264 8.42 4.00 17.41
N ASN A 265 9.26 5.03 17.33
CA ASN A 265 8.86 6.39 17.00
C ASN A 265 9.28 6.73 15.56
N TYR A 266 8.29 7.07 14.74
CA TYR A 266 8.49 7.51 13.37
C TYR A 266 8.01 8.95 13.24
N ASP A 267 8.94 9.87 13.01
CA ASP A 267 8.66 11.27 12.72
C ASP A 267 9.12 11.58 11.30
N ASN A 268 8.19 11.84 10.40
CA ASN A 268 8.52 12.11 9.00
C ASN A 268 9.34 10.98 8.31
N LEU A 269 9.06 9.71 8.66
CA LEU A 269 9.60 8.55 7.96
C LEU A 269 8.72 8.21 6.76
N PHE A 270 9.26 8.35 5.55
CA PHE A 270 8.61 7.90 4.32
C PHE A 270 9.25 6.61 3.81
N ILE A 271 8.41 5.65 3.45
CA ILE A 271 8.81 4.46 2.70
C ILE A 271 8.00 4.37 1.42
N ASN A 272 8.68 4.35 0.27
CA ASN A 272 8.06 4.41 -1.07
C ASN A 272 7.04 5.56 -1.20
N GLY A 273 7.36 6.73 -0.66
CA GLY A 273 6.49 7.91 -0.66
C GLY A 273 5.28 7.85 0.28
N SER A 274 5.06 6.75 1.02
CA SER A 274 4.00 6.63 2.03
C SER A 274 4.55 6.92 3.43
N LEU A 275 3.83 7.73 4.22
CA LEU A 275 4.20 8.04 5.59
C LEU A 275 4.01 6.81 6.49
N VAL A 276 5.04 6.43 7.24
CA VAL A 276 4.96 5.36 8.24
C VAL A 276 4.41 5.94 9.54
N LEU A 277 3.40 5.27 10.11
CA LEU A 277 2.75 5.70 11.35
C LEU A 277 3.01 4.71 12.49
N SER A 278 3.36 5.23 13.67
CA SER A 278 3.39 4.43 14.90
C SER A 278 2.00 4.15 15.45
N GLN A 279 1.03 5.03 15.15
CA GLN A 279 -0.37 4.91 15.55
C GLN A 279 -1.28 5.40 14.43
N TYR A 280 -2.32 4.64 14.13
CA TYR A 280 -3.29 4.97 13.09
C TYR A 280 -4.35 5.93 13.64
N PRO A 281 -4.71 7.00 12.90
CA PRO A 281 -5.69 7.98 13.36
C PRO A 281 -7.13 7.44 13.41
N TYR A 282 -7.39 6.34 12.70
CA TYR A 282 -8.71 5.69 12.63
C TYR A 282 -8.56 4.18 12.80
N LYS A 283 -9.59 3.55 13.34
CA LYS A 283 -9.66 2.10 13.49
C LYS A 283 -9.93 1.40 12.16
N ASN A 284 -10.81 1.97 11.34
CA ASN A 284 -11.34 1.38 10.11
C ASN A 284 -10.85 2.13 8.86
N TYR A 285 -10.65 1.42 7.76
CA TYR A 285 -10.20 2.03 6.50
C TYR A 285 -11.32 2.83 5.82
N SER A 286 -12.57 2.38 5.96
CA SER A 286 -13.75 3.12 5.50
C SER A 286 -13.82 4.51 6.13
N GLU A 287 -13.73 4.59 7.47
CA GLU A 287 -13.68 5.86 8.20
C GLU A 287 -12.47 6.70 7.78
N TRP A 288 -11.27 6.11 7.73
CA TRP A 288 -10.06 6.84 7.39
C TRP A 288 -10.16 7.49 6.01
N LEU A 289 -10.66 6.78 4.99
CA LEU A 289 -10.79 7.36 3.66
C LEU A 289 -11.89 8.42 3.60
N VAL A 290 -13.05 8.20 4.24
CA VAL A 290 -14.12 9.21 4.29
C VAL A 290 -13.62 10.52 4.90
N TYR A 291 -12.95 10.45 6.06
CA TYR A 291 -12.40 11.64 6.69
C TYR A 291 -11.25 12.26 5.89
N SER A 292 -10.49 11.45 5.16
CA SER A 292 -9.45 11.93 4.24
C SER A 292 -10.05 12.75 3.10
N GLU A 293 -11.13 12.27 2.48
CA GLU A 293 -11.79 12.95 1.37
C GLU A 293 -12.53 14.21 1.83
N MET A 294 -13.22 14.16 2.98
CA MET A 294 -13.83 15.36 3.56
C MET A 294 -12.81 16.46 3.90
N LYS A 295 -11.61 16.08 4.36
CA LYS A 295 -10.52 17.03 4.62
C LYS A 295 -9.94 17.58 3.31
N ARG A 296 -9.79 16.73 2.30
CA ARG A 296 -9.26 17.09 0.97
C ARG A 296 -10.19 18.00 0.20
N VAL A 297 -11.48 17.71 0.27
CA VAL A 297 -12.53 18.39 -0.46
C VAL A 297 -13.65 18.79 0.52
N PRO A 298 -13.55 19.95 1.19
CA PRO A 298 -14.55 20.37 2.18
C PRO A 298 -15.94 20.64 1.60
N ASP A 299 -16.08 20.83 0.28
CA ASP A 299 -17.37 20.98 -0.40
C ASP A 299 -17.71 19.70 -1.20
N PRO A 300 -18.73 18.92 -0.82
CA PRO A 300 -19.07 17.66 -1.49
C PRO A 300 -19.43 17.82 -2.97
N THR A 301 -19.85 19.02 -3.40
CA THR A 301 -20.17 19.28 -4.81
C THR A 301 -18.93 19.37 -5.71
N ARG A 302 -17.74 19.24 -5.11
CA ARG A 302 -16.42 19.32 -5.76
C ARG A 302 -15.61 18.02 -5.69
N LEU A 303 -16.21 16.92 -5.21
CA LEU A 303 -15.51 15.63 -5.05
C LEU A 303 -14.89 15.10 -6.36
N ASP A 304 -15.42 15.49 -7.52
CA ASP A 304 -14.86 15.09 -8.83
C ASP A 304 -13.84 16.09 -9.41
N PHE A 305 -13.26 16.94 -8.55
CA PHE A 305 -12.23 17.93 -8.89
C PHE A 305 -12.57 18.83 -10.10
N PRO A 306 -13.74 19.50 -10.12
CA PRO A 306 -14.08 20.39 -11.22
C PRO A 306 -13.07 21.53 -11.36
N LYS A 307 -12.73 21.85 -12.62
CA LYS A 307 -11.81 22.95 -12.97
C LYS A 307 -12.37 24.34 -12.69
N ASP A 308 -13.68 24.46 -12.50
CA ASP A 308 -14.36 25.70 -12.17
C ASP A 308 -14.99 25.65 -10.76
N ASP A 309 -15.41 26.81 -10.25
CA ASP A 309 -15.99 26.94 -8.91
C ASP A 309 -17.48 26.54 -8.85
N LYS A 310 -18.02 25.96 -9.93
CA LYS A 310 -19.44 25.60 -10.00
C LYS A 310 -19.68 24.26 -9.30
N PRO A 311 -20.73 24.14 -8.48
CA PRO A 311 -21.20 22.84 -7.98
C PRO A 311 -21.46 21.88 -9.14
N ARG A 312 -21.11 20.60 -8.99
CA ARG A 312 -21.32 19.61 -10.05
C ARG A 312 -22.28 18.51 -9.64
N TRP A 313 -23.16 18.18 -10.58
CA TRP A 313 -23.91 16.93 -10.58
C TRP A 313 -23.16 15.90 -11.43
N GLY A 314 -22.85 14.74 -10.86
CA GLY A 314 -22.15 13.68 -11.58
C GLY A 314 -22.20 12.35 -10.84
N TYR A 315 -22.17 11.25 -11.59
CA TYR A 315 -22.24 9.89 -11.04
C TYR A 315 -21.09 9.59 -10.09
N THR A 316 -19.89 10.11 -10.37
CA THR A 316 -18.67 9.99 -9.56
C THR A 316 -18.93 10.45 -8.13
N ILE A 317 -19.47 11.66 -7.97
CA ILE A 317 -19.84 12.24 -6.68
C ILE A 317 -20.95 11.42 -6.02
N GLY A 318 -21.97 11.03 -6.78
CA GLY A 318 -23.09 10.23 -6.25
C GLY A 318 -22.66 8.88 -5.67
N ILE A 319 -21.68 8.22 -6.29
CA ILE A 319 -21.13 6.94 -5.83
C ILE A 319 -20.34 7.11 -4.54
N GLU A 320 -19.46 8.10 -4.51
CA GLU A 320 -18.62 8.36 -3.36
C GLU A 320 -19.45 8.79 -2.14
N LEU A 321 -20.40 9.71 -2.31
CA LEU A 321 -21.31 10.13 -1.23
C LEU A 321 -22.18 8.98 -0.72
N GLU A 322 -22.54 8.04 -1.59
CA GLU A 322 -23.29 6.86 -1.16
C GLU A 322 -22.43 5.91 -0.32
N ALA A 323 -21.17 5.73 -0.67
CA ALA A 323 -20.24 4.97 0.15
C ALA A 323 -19.95 5.68 1.50
N MET A 324 -19.80 7.00 1.49
CA MET A 324 -19.72 7.80 2.72
C MET A 324 -20.97 7.64 3.60
N LEU A 325 -22.16 7.57 3.00
CA LEU A 325 -23.41 7.28 3.72
C LEU A 325 -23.38 5.88 4.35
N ASP A 326 -22.86 4.87 3.64
CA ASP A 326 -22.72 3.52 4.20
C ASP A 326 -21.73 3.48 5.38
N THR A 327 -20.66 4.26 5.34
CA THR A 327 -19.75 4.44 6.50
C THR A 327 -20.48 5.11 7.67
N TYR A 328 -21.26 6.18 7.43
CA TYR A 328 -22.07 6.81 8.47
C TYR A 328 -23.09 5.84 9.08
N LEU A 329 -23.75 5.01 8.28
CA LEU A 329 -24.69 4.02 8.78
C LEU A 329 -24.01 2.92 9.61
N ALA A 330 -22.74 2.63 9.34
CA ALA A 330 -21.96 1.66 10.10
C ALA A 330 -21.43 2.21 11.43
N TYR A 331 -20.97 3.46 11.46
CA TYR A 331 -20.17 4.00 12.58
C TYR A 331 -20.66 5.33 13.16
N GLY A 332 -21.63 6.00 12.52
CA GLY A 332 -22.09 7.34 12.87
C GLY A 332 -21.15 8.44 12.38
N GLY A 333 -21.19 9.60 13.05
CA GLY A 333 -20.34 10.76 12.75
C GLY A 333 -21.12 11.96 12.20
N ASP A 334 -21.37 12.93 13.07
CA ASP A 334 -22.13 14.15 12.73
C ASP A 334 -21.51 14.94 11.58
N SER A 335 -20.17 14.97 11.51
CA SER A 335 -19.46 15.62 10.42
C SER A 335 -19.71 14.95 9.07
N ILE A 336 -19.79 13.60 9.02
CA ILE A 336 -20.08 12.86 7.78
C ILE A 336 -21.50 13.20 7.32
N ILE A 337 -22.50 13.06 8.19
CA ILE A 337 -23.88 13.31 7.76
C ILE A 337 -24.15 14.78 7.41
N ASN A 338 -23.51 15.72 8.09
CA ASN A 338 -23.59 17.14 7.73
C ASN A 338 -22.95 17.42 6.36
N TYR A 339 -21.85 16.73 6.04
CA TYR A 339 -21.22 16.81 4.72
C TYR A 339 -22.15 16.25 3.63
N LEU A 340 -22.78 15.10 3.85
CA LEU A 340 -23.75 14.51 2.92
C LEU A 340 -24.97 15.42 2.65
N LYS A 341 -25.52 16.03 3.70
CA LYS A 341 -26.65 16.98 3.60
C LYS A 341 -26.31 18.23 2.79
N GLN A 342 -25.06 18.69 2.82
CA GLN A 342 -24.65 19.86 2.03
C GLN A 342 -24.78 19.63 0.53
N TYR A 343 -24.47 18.42 0.04
CA TYR A 343 -24.62 18.10 -1.37
C TYR A 343 -26.08 18.17 -1.81
N THR A 344 -26.97 17.48 -1.10
CA THR A 344 -28.40 17.44 -1.45
C THR A 344 -29.03 18.82 -1.42
N ALA A 345 -28.66 19.65 -0.44
CA ALA A 345 -29.15 21.03 -0.31
C ALA A 345 -28.66 21.96 -1.44
N LYS A 346 -27.41 21.81 -1.92
CA LYS A 346 -26.85 22.65 -2.99
C LYS A 346 -27.30 22.21 -4.38
N MET A 347 -27.53 20.92 -4.59
CA MET A 347 -27.78 20.36 -5.92
C MET A 347 -29.26 20.28 -6.30
N ILE A 348 -30.18 20.40 -5.33
CA ILE A 348 -31.62 20.37 -5.58
C ILE A 348 -32.26 21.65 -5.04
N ASP A 349 -32.80 22.47 -5.94
CA ASP A 349 -33.46 23.72 -5.58
C ASP A 349 -34.81 23.49 -4.86
N GLU A 350 -35.40 24.56 -4.32
CA GLU A 350 -36.71 24.50 -3.61
C GLU A 350 -37.88 24.03 -4.49
N LYS A 351 -37.74 24.13 -5.82
CA LYS A 351 -38.73 23.62 -6.78
C LYS A 351 -38.54 22.13 -7.07
N GLY A 352 -37.41 21.53 -6.67
CA GLY A 352 -37.05 20.14 -6.93
C GLY A 352 -36.31 19.95 -8.25
N ASN A 353 -35.74 21.01 -8.83
CA ASN A 353 -34.89 20.91 -10.01
C ASN A 353 -33.46 20.56 -9.58
N VAL A 354 -32.82 19.68 -10.34
CA VAL A 354 -31.38 19.40 -10.20
C VAL A 354 -30.61 20.49 -10.93
N VAL A 355 -29.73 21.20 -10.23
CA VAL A 355 -28.94 22.29 -10.81
C VAL A 355 -27.56 21.81 -11.27
N ASN A 356 -26.95 22.53 -12.21
CA ASN A 356 -25.54 22.37 -12.61
C ASN A 356 -25.10 20.93 -13.01
N GLY A 357 -25.78 20.31 -13.96
CA GLY A 357 -25.27 19.11 -14.66
C GLY A 357 -26.32 18.12 -15.13
N TYR A 358 -27.55 18.20 -14.62
CA TYR A 358 -28.66 17.37 -15.09
C TYR A 358 -29.52 18.12 -16.12
N ARG A 359 -29.74 17.49 -17.27
CA ARG A 359 -30.72 17.89 -18.28
C ARG A 359 -31.49 16.66 -18.72
N TYR A 360 -32.82 16.74 -18.73
CA TYR A 360 -33.68 15.60 -19.03
C TYR A 360 -33.51 15.14 -20.49
N GLU A 361 -33.34 16.10 -21.40
CA GLU A 361 -33.25 15.90 -22.85
C GLU A 361 -31.95 15.23 -23.28
N ASP A 362 -30.91 15.28 -22.43
CA ASP A 362 -29.64 14.61 -22.70
C ASP A 362 -29.80 13.08 -22.68
N PHE A 363 -30.85 12.57 -22.00
CA PHE A 363 -31.07 11.15 -21.71
C PHE A 363 -29.76 10.45 -21.34
N ASN A 364 -29.00 11.06 -20.44
CA ASN A 364 -27.69 10.58 -20.03
C ASN A 364 -27.84 9.71 -18.79
N LEU A 365 -27.54 8.41 -18.91
CA LEU A 365 -27.64 7.48 -17.77
C LEU A 365 -26.70 7.88 -16.63
N ASP A 366 -25.53 8.45 -16.89
CA ASP A 366 -24.60 8.91 -15.84
C ASP A 366 -25.28 9.91 -14.90
N ASN A 367 -26.18 10.73 -15.43
CA ASN A 367 -26.87 11.74 -14.65
C ASN A 367 -27.95 11.14 -13.71
N THR A 368 -28.27 9.85 -13.82
CA THR A 368 -29.26 9.22 -12.93
C THR A 368 -28.65 8.63 -11.66
N ARG A 369 -27.35 8.29 -11.68
CA ARG A 369 -26.70 7.58 -10.57
C ARG A 369 -26.81 8.30 -9.22
N PRO A 370 -26.64 9.63 -9.11
CA PRO A 370 -26.78 10.30 -7.81
C PRO A 370 -28.21 10.24 -7.26
N GLY A 371 -29.22 9.95 -8.08
CA GLY A 371 -30.59 9.77 -7.62
C GLY A 371 -30.73 8.65 -6.58
N ARG A 372 -29.90 7.59 -6.62
CA ARG A 372 -29.92 6.54 -5.58
C ARG A 372 -29.48 7.08 -4.22
N PHE A 373 -28.41 7.87 -4.20
CA PHE A 373 -27.96 8.57 -2.99
C PHE A 373 -29.05 9.52 -2.46
N ILE A 374 -29.68 10.31 -3.34
CA ILE A 374 -30.78 11.21 -2.95
C ILE A 374 -31.96 10.43 -2.36
N LEU A 375 -32.33 9.30 -2.96
CA LEU A 375 -33.40 8.45 -2.46
C LEU A 375 -33.13 8.00 -1.03
N ARG A 376 -31.92 7.50 -0.77
CA ARG A 376 -31.51 7.04 0.57
C ARG A 376 -31.45 8.18 1.59
N MET A 377 -30.89 9.32 1.20
CA MET A 377 -30.87 10.51 2.05
C MET A 377 -32.28 10.99 2.39
N ASN A 378 -33.21 10.97 1.42
CA ASN A 378 -34.60 11.37 1.63
C ASN A 378 -35.38 10.38 2.51
N GLN A 379 -35.00 9.10 2.53
CA GLN A 379 -35.58 8.14 3.49
C GLN A 379 -35.15 8.45 4.94
N LEU A 380 -33.93 8.96 5.15
CA LEU A 380 -33.43 9.35 6.46
C LEU A 380 -33.87 10.76 6.88
N TYR A 381 -33.89 11.70 5.94
CA TYR A 381 -34.21 13.11 6.12
C TYR A 381 -35.20 13.56 5.04
N PRO A 382 -36.51 13.29 5.23
CA PRO A 382 -37.49 13.52 4.18
C PRO A 382 -37.72 15.00 3.86
N GLU A 383 -37.63 15.36 2.58
CA GLU A 383 -37.97 16.67 2.05
C GLU A 383 -38.72 16.59 0.71
N LYS A 384 -39.82 17.33 0.57
CA LYS A 384 -40.68 17.29 -0.64
C LYS A 384 -39.95 17.66 -1.93
N LYS A 385 -38.89 18.46 -1.88
CA LYS A 385 -38.10 18.85 -3.06
C LYS A 385 -37.31 17.66 -3.62
N PHE A 386 -36.84 16.75 -2.77
CA PHE A 386 -36.13 15.55 -3.19
C PHE A 386 -37.08 14.56 -3.89
N ASP A 387 -38.32 14.41 -3.41
CA ASP A 387 -39.35 13.59 -4.10
C ASP A 387 -39.60 14.07 -5.54
N LYS A 388 -39.63 15.39 -5.76
CA LYS A 388 -39.82 15.96 -7.10
C LYS A 388 -38.61 15.67 -8.01
N ALA A 389 -37.39 15.86 -7.49
CA ALA A 389 -36.18 15.54 -8.24
C ALA A 389 -36.14 14.05 -8.61
N LEU A 390 -36.42 13.15 -7.65
CA LEU A 390 -36.47 11.70 -7.86
C LEU A 390 -37.51 11.30 -8.90
N LYS A 391 -38.70 11.93 -8.89
CA LYS A 391 -39.73 11.69 -9.93
C LYS A 391 -39.25 12.10 -11.32
N THR A 392 -38.52 13.21 -11.45
CA THR A 392 -37.95 13.66 -12.72
C THR A 392 -36.87 12.70 -13.23
N ILE A 393 -35.94 12.29 -12.37
CA ILE A 393 -34.88 11.33 -12.72
C ILE A 393 -35.49 9.97 -13.09
N PHE A 394 -36.46 9.48 -12.31
CA PHE A 394 -37.14 8.21 -12.59
C PHE A 394 -37.93 8.28 -13.90
N LYS A 395 -38.55 9.42 -14.20
CA LYS A 395 -39.22 9.65 -15.50
C LYS A 395 -38.24 9.58 -16.66
N GLN A 396 -36.99 10.04 -16.49
CA GLN A 396 -35.96 9.86 -17.51
C GLN A 396 -35.73 8.36 -17.76
N LEU A 397 -35.54 7.55 -16.71
CA LEU A 397 -35.34 6.10 -16.85
C LEU A 397 -36.53 5.40 -17.55
N GLU A 398 -37.77 5.82 -17.26
CA GLU A 398 -38.96 5.31 -17.95
C GLU A 398 -38.98 5.63 -19.45
N ASN A 399 -38.43 6.79 -19.85
CA ASN A 399 -38.47 7.29 -21.23
C ASN A 399 -37.11 7.24 -21.93
N GLN A 400 -36.11 6.63 -21.30
CA GLN A 400 -34.75 6.52 -21.83
C GLN A 400 -34.81 5.77 -23.18
N PRO A 401 -34.25 6.33 -24.27
CA PRO A 401 -34.24 5.70 -25.58
C PRO A 401 -33.63 4.29 -25.55
N ARG A 402 -34.10 3.40 -26.41
CA ARG A 402 -33.73 1.99 -26.41
C ARG A 402 -33.30 1.50 -27.79
N THR A 403 -32.45 0.49 -27.79
CA THR A 403 -32.16 -0.35 -28.95
C THR A 403 -33.41 -1.11 -29.40
N THR A 404 -33.37 -1.74 -30.58
CA THR A 404 -34.46 -2.65 -31.01
C THR A 404 -34.60 -3.86 -30.08
N ASP A 405 -33.50 -4.25 -29.44
CA ASP A 405 -33.47 -5.23 -28.35
C ASP A 405 -34.10 -4.70 -27.04
N GLY A 406 -34.51 -3.45 -26.96
CA GLY A 406 -35.17 -2.89 -25.77
C GLY A 406 -34.22 -2.53 -24.63
N VAL A 407 -32.91 -2.43 -24.89
CA VAL A 407 -31.89 -2.02 -23.91
C VAL A 407 -31.65 -0.52 -24.01
N TRP A 408 -31.50 0.18 -22.89
CA TRP A 408 -31.23 1.61 -22.90
C TRP A 408 -29.98 1.99 -23.69
N TRP A 409 -30.10 3.03 -24.52
CA TRP A 409 -28.95 3.77 -25.02
C TRP A 409 -28.21 4.38 -23.83
N HIS A 410 -26.88 4.42 -23.91
CA HIS A 410 -26.07 5.00 -22.84
C HIS A 410 -26.37 6.49 -22.67
N LYS A 411 -26.45 7.24 -23.79
CA LYS A 411 -26.81 8.67 -23.86
C LYS A 411 -27.54 8.96 -25.17
N ALA A 412 -28.34 10.05 -25.24
CA ALA A 412 -28.94 10.47 -26.52
C ALA A 412 -27.90 10.70 -27.63
N ILE A 413 -26.73 11.24 -27.27
CA ILE A 413 -25.61 11.48 -28.19
C ILE A 413 -24.90 10.18 -28.65
N TYR A 414 -25.19 9.05 -28.00
CA TYR A 414 -24.67 7.72 -28.29
C TYR A 414 -25.81 6.79 -28.72
N ALA A 415 -26.58 7.24 -29.72
CA ALA A 415 -27.72 6.49 -30.22
C ALA A 415 -27.32 5.05 -30.62
N ASN A 416 -28.14 4.07 -30.21
CA ASN A 416 -27.97 2.64 -30.44
C ASN A 416 -26.77 1.97 -29.75
N GLN A 417 -26.08 2.69 -28.86
CA GLN A 417 -24.93 2.17 -28.12
C GLN A 417 -25.31 1.80 -26.69
N VAL A 418 -24.93 0.59 -26.27
CA VAL A 418 -25.10 0.06 -24.91
C VAL A 418 -23.72 -0.11 -24.30
N TRP A 419 -23.48 0.53 -23.16
CA TRP A 419 -22.22 0.42 -22.42
C TRP A 419 -22.49 -0.29 -21.09
N LEU A 420 -21.56 -1.13 -20.64
CA LEU A 420 -21.67 -1.82 -19.36
C LEU A 420 -21.87 -0.83 -18.20
N ASP A 421 -21.22 0.34 -18.28
CA ASP A 421 -21.33 1.46 -17.36
C ASP A 421 -22.80 1.87 -17.13
N GLY A 422 -23.55 2.03 -18.22
CA GLY A 422 -24.95 2.44 -18.18
C GLY A 422 -25.85 1.48 -17.39
N VAL A 423 -25.44 0.22 -17.27
CA VAL A 423 -26.15 -0.76 -16.45
C VAL A 423 -26.12 -0.33 -14.98
N TYR A 424 -24.96 0.08 -14.48
CA TYR A 424 -24.79 0.57 -13.10
C TYR A 424 -25.42 1.93 -12.87
N MET A 425 -25.39 2.83 -13.86
CA MET A 425 -25.86 4.21 -13.64
C MET A 425 -27.38 4.30 -13.46
N GLY A 426 -28.14 3.41 -14.12
CA GLY A 426 -29.61 3.45 -14.13
C GLY A 426 -30.29 2.39 -13.27
N HIS A 427 -29.91 1.11 -13.44
CA HIS A 427 -30.71 -0.01 -12.93
C HIS A 427 -30.81 -0.08 -11.40
N PRO A 428 -29.74 0.17 -10.62
CA PRO A 428 -29.83 0.20 -9.16
C PRO A 428 -30.87 1.20 -8.63
N LEU A 429 -30.92 2.41 -9.20
CA LEU A 429 -31.96 3.39 -8.84
C LEU A 429 -33.33 2.93 -9.34
N TYR A 430 -33.40 2.39 -10.57
CA TYR A 430 -34.65 1.98 -11.20
C TYR A 430 -35.38 0.92 -10.37
N THR A 431 -34.66 -0.09 -9.88
CA THR A 431 -35.24 -1.15 -9.05
C THR A 431 -35.51 -0.65 -7.63
N MET A 432 -34.58 0.09 -7.00
CA MET A 432 -34.74 0.58 -5.64
C MET A 432 -35.89 1.60 -5.48
N ALA A 433 -36.08 2.50 -6.46
CA ALA A 433 -37.09 3.54 -6.39
C ALA A 433 -38.48 3.08 -6.84
N ALA A 434 -38.59 2.01 -7.63
CA ALA A 434 -39.86 1.52 -8.17
C ALA A 434 -40.95 1.26 -7.11
N PRO A 435 -40.72 0.49 -6.02
CA PRO A 435 -41.75 0.26 -5.01
C PRO A 435 -42.16 1.55 -4.29
N ILE A 436 -41.24 2.50 -4.11
CA ILE A 436 -41.45 3.77 -3.42
C ILE A 436 -42.26 4.74 -4.30
N LEU A 437 -41.88 4.92 -5.57
CA LEU A 437 -42.46 5.93 -6.45
C LEU A 437 -43.71 5.44 -7.21
N LYS A 438 -43.85 4.13 -7.39
CA LYS A 438 -44.90 3.53 -8.22
C LYS A 438 -45.79 2.56 -7.46
N GLY A 439 -45.39 2.17 -6.24
CA GLY A 439 -46.08 1.23 -5.37
C GLY A 439 -45.62 -0.21 -5.61
N GLU A 440 -45.55 -0.98 -4.51
CA GLU A 440 -45.10 -2.38 -4.47
C GLU A 440 -45.67 -3.27 -5.58
N LYS A 441 -47.00 -3.21 -5.79
CA LYS A 441 -47.67 -4.02 -6.82
C LYS A 441 -47.17 -3.75 -8.24
N LYS A 442 -46.75 -2.50 -8.51
CA LYS A 442 -46.23 -2.11 -9.82
C LYS A 442 -44.73 -2.29 -9.92
N ALA A 443 -44.01 -2.56 -8.82
CA ALA A 443 -42.56 -2.67 -8.81
C ALA A 443 -42.06 -3.85 -9.67
N LYS A 444 -42.80 -4.97 -9.70
CA LYS A 444 -42.42 -6.17 -10.47
C LYS A 444 -42.10 -5.87 -11.93
N LYS A 445 -42.88 -5.03 -12.62
CA LYS A 445 -42.64 -4.70 -14.04
C LYS A 445 -41.27 -4.02 -14.27
N TYR A 446 -40.80 -3.26 -13.28
CA TYR A 446 -39.49 -2.59 -13.32
C TYR A 446 -38.36 -3.59 -13.05
N TYR A 447 -38.60 -4.59 -12.20
CA TYR A 447 -37.66 -5.71 -11.99
C TYR A 447 -37.54 -6.58 -13.25
N ASP A 448 -38.66 -6.88 -13.91
CA ASP A 448 -38.70 -7.67 -15.14
C ASP A 448 -38.01 -6.93 -16.31
N ASP A 449 -38.24 -5.62 -16.44
CA ASP A 449 -37.54 -4.79 -17.42
C ASP A 449 -36.03 -4.72 -17.13
N ALA A 450 -35.64 -4.50 -15.87
CA ALA A 450 -34.24 -4.50 -15.47
C ALA A 450 -33.55 -5.84 -15.77
N PHE A 451 -34.20 -6.96 -15.44
CA PHE A 451 -33.70 -8.30 -15.76
C PHE A 451 -33.51 -8.48 -17.27
N THR A 452 -34.47 -8.05 -18.07
CA THR A 452 -34.40 -8.14 -19.54
C THR A 452 -33.22 -7.34 -20.08
N GLN A 453 -33.06 -6.09 -19.66
CA GLN A 453 -32.00 -5.22 -20.14
C GLN A 453 -30.60 -5.72 -19.70
N ILE A 454 -30.46 -6.11 -18.44
CA ILE A 454 -29.20 -6.65 -17.89
C ILE A 454 -28.82 -7.94 -18.63
N SER A 455 -29.76 -8.87 -18.81
CA SER A 455 -29.50 -10.16 -19.48
C SER A 455 -29.21 -10.01 -20.98
N LYS A 456 -29.86 -9.07 -21.66
CA LYS A 456 -29.54 -8.79 -23.06
C LYS A 456 -28.17 -8.14 -23.20
N THR A 457 -27.84 -7.19 -22.32
CA THR A 457 -26.49 -6.60 -22.28
C THR A 457 -25.44 -7.68 -22.06
N TYR A 458 -25.63 -8.54 -21.06
CA TYR A 458 -24.77 -9.70 -20.79
C TYR A 458 -24.52 -10.54 -22.04
N ASN A 459 -25.58 -10.95 -22.75
CA ASN A 459 -25.47 -11.82 -23.91
C ASN A 459 -24.83 -11.11 -25.10
N ARG A 460 -25.11 -9.82 -25.28
CA ARG A 460 -24.61 -9.04 -26.41
C ARG A 460 -23.13 -8.73 -26.27
N THR A 461 -22.65 -8.38 -25.07
CA THR A 461 -21.26 -7.96 -24.84
C THR A 461 -20.31 -9.10 -24.47
N TYR A 462 -20.82 -10.32 -24.27
CA TYR A 462 -19.99 -11.47 -23.94
C TYR A 462 -19.13 -11.91 -25.13
N ASP A 463 -17.83 -11.96 -24.90
CA ASP A 463 -16.83 -12.48 -25.81
C ASP A 463 -16.41 -13.88 -25.37
N LYS A 464 -16.72 -14.88 -26.21
CA LYS A 464 -16.44 -16.29 -25.92
C LYS A 464 -14.95 -16.62 -25.95
N GLU A 465 -14.14 -15.87 -26.70
CA GLU A 465 -12.71 -16.18 -26.85
C GLU A 465 -11.94 -15.84 -25.59
N THR A 466 -12.23 -14.67 -25.02
CA THR A 466 -11.60 -14.20 -23.77
C THR A 466 -12.36 -14.63 -22.52
N ASP A 467 -13.61 -15.08 -22.68
CA ASP A 467 -14.54 -15.34 -21.58
C ASP A 467 -14.82 -14.09 -20.73
N LEU A 468 -14.84 -12.91 -21.36
CA LEU A 468 -15.04 -11.60 -20.73
C LEU A 468 -16.16 -10.81 -21.44
N TRP A 469 -16.52 -9.65 -20.88
CA TRP A 469 -17.51 -8.74 -21.47
C TRP A 469 -16.80 -7.52 -22.03
N LYS A 470 -17.06 -7.20 -23.30
CA LYS A 470 -16.52 -6.01 -23.96
C LYS A 470 -17.21 -4.76 -23.41
N HIS A 471 -16.47 -3.64 -23.37
CA HIS A 471 -16.93 -2.38 -22.77
C HIS A 471 -18.31 -1.93 -23.28
N ALA A 472 -18.54 -2.06 -24.59
CA ALA A 472 -19.79 -1.64 -25.21
C ALA A 472 -20.15 -2.46 -26.44
N TRP A 473 -21.39 -2.24 -26.88
CA TRP A 473 -21.97 -2.77 -28.10
C TRP A 473 -22.74 -1.66 -28.83
N ASP A 474 -22.52 -1.51 -30.14
CA ASP A 474 -23.35 -0.71 -31.05
C ASP A 474 -24.25 -1.64 -31.87
N GLU A 475 -25.57 -1.54 -31.67
CA GLU A 475 -26.56 -2.35 -32.39
C GLU A 475 -26.49 -2.17 -33.90
N THR A 476 -26.08 -0.99 -34.37
CA THR A 476 -25.99 -0.71 -35.81
C THR A 476 -24.70 -1.19 -36.45
N ARG A 477 -23.66 -1.45 -35.65
CA ARG A 477 -22.29 -1.80 -36.09
C ARG A 477 -21.66 -0.75 -37.00
N LYS A 478 -22.10 0.50 -36.89
CA LYS A 478 -21.63 1.62 -37.74
C LYS A 478 -20.63 2.51 -37.03
N MET A 479 -20.58 2.45 -35.70
CA MET A 479 -19.57 3.18 -34.95
C MET A 479 -18.17 2.71 -35.33
N PHE A 480 -17.25 3.67 -35.48
CA PHE A 480 -15.88 3.42 -35.95
C PHE A 480 -15.05 2.50 -35.03
N TRP A 481 -15.44 2.39 -33.75
CA TRP A 481 -14.83 1.47 -32.78
C TRP A 481 -15.50 0.09 -32.74
N ALA A 482 -16.68 -0.05 -33.36
CA ALA A 482 -17.49 -1.24 -33.29
C ALA A 482 -17.03 -2.26 -34.33
N ASP A 483 -16.88 -3.51 -33.90
CA ASP A 483 -16.62 -4.63 -34.77
C ASP A 483 -17.76 -4.77 -35.81
N PRO A 484 -17.44 -4.92 -37.11
CA PRO A 484 -18.46 -4.90 -38.17
C PRO A 484 -19.41 -6.12 -38.13
N GLU A 485 -19.04 -7.22 -37.48
CA GLU A 485 -19.84 -8.44 -37.42
C GLU A 485 -20.69 -8.50 -36.14
N THR A 486 -20.12 -8.09 -35.01
CA THR A 486 -20.72 -8.24 -33.68
C THR A 486 -21.24 -6.92 -33.12
N GLY A 487 -20.68 -5.79 -33.55
CA GLY A 487 -20.92 -4.46 -32.99
C GLY A 487 -20.14 -4.18 -31.71
N LEU A 488 -19.23 -5.06 -31.29
CA LEU A 488 -18.54 -4.97 -30.02
C LEU A 488 -17.38 -3.97 -30.04
N ALA A 489 -17.11 -3.37 -28.88
CA ALA A 489 -15.82 -2.73 -28.63
C ALA A 489 -14.69 -3.77 -28.63
N LYS A 490 -13.47 -3.33 -28.97
CA LYS A 490 -12.30 -4.22 -29.14
C LYS A 490 -11.90 -4.95 -27.85
N HIS A 491 -11.93 -4.26 -26.71
CA HIS A 491 -11.35 -4.74 -25.45
C HIS A 491 -12.33 -4.82 -24.27
N SER A 492 -11.99 -5.71 -23.35
CA SER A 492 -12.62 -5.83 -22.04
C SER A 492 -11.93 -4.91 -21.02
N TRP A 493 -12.47 -3.70 -20.92
CA TRP A 493 -12.03 -2.73 -19.93
C TRP A 493 -12.50 -3.10 -18.52
N ALA A 494 -11.58 -3.19 -17.57
CA ALA A 494 -11.82 -3.74 -16.24
C ALA A 494 -12.90 -2.99 -15.47
N ARG A 495 -12.89 -1.65 -15.53
CA ARG A 495 -13.90 -0.84 -14.81
C ARG A 495 -15.30 -1.00 -15.39
N ALA A 496 -15.45 -1.15 -16.71
CA ALA A 496 -16.76 -1.42 -17.32
C ALA A 496 -17.36 -2.75 -16.80
N MET A 497 -16.55 -3.80 -16.70
CA MET A 497 -16.98 -5.05 -16.06
C MET A 497 -17.27 -4.87 -14.56
N GLY A 498 -16.48 -4.07 -13.85
CA GLY A 498 -16.72 -3.72 -12.45
C GLY A 498 -18.07 -3.05 -12.23
N TRP A 499 -18.44 -2.09 -13.08
CA TRP A 499 -19.77 -1.47 -13.07
C TRP A 499 -20.87 -2.49 -13.26
N TYR A 500 -20.73 -3.36 -14.27
CA TYR A 500 -21.72 -4.38 -14.55
C TYR A 500 -21.95 -5.32 -13.35
N ALA A 501 -20.88 -5.78 -12.73
CA ALA A 501 -20.94 -6.65 -11.55
C ALA A 501 -21.56 -5.96 -10.33
N MET A 502 -21.19 -4.70 -10.07
CA MET A 502 -21.80 -3.90 -9.00
C MET A 502 -23.27 -3.61 -9.28
N ALA A 503 -23.67 -3.43 -10.54
CA ALA A 503 -25.06 -3.19 -10.91
C ALA A 503 -25.94 -4.38 -10.52
N ILE A 504 -25.51 -5.60 -10.86
CA ILE A 504 -26.24 -6.81 -10.47
C ILE A 504 -26.28 -6.94 -8.94
N THR A 505 -25.18 -6.64 -8.26
CA THR A 505 -25.10 -6.70 -6.79
C THR A 505 -26.08 -5.73 -6.12
N GLU A 506 -26.15 -4.48 -6.58
CA GLU A 506 -27.08 -3.48 -6.03
C GLU A 506 -28.53 -3.72 -6.45
N VAL A 507 -28.77 -4.30 -7.64
CA VAL A 507 -30.11 -4.77 -8.03
C VAL A 507 -30.57 -5.89 -7.10
N LEU A 508 -29.68 -6.85 -6.78
CA LEU A 508 -29.96 -7.96 -5.85
C LEU A 508 -30.26 -7.49 -4.42
N ASP A 509 -29.74 -6.33 -4.00
CA ASP A 509 -30.09 -5.69 -2.74
C ASP A 509 -31.51 -5.10 -2.75
N ALA A 510 -31.97 -4.62 -3.92
CA ALA A 510 -33.24 -3.90 -4.05
C ALA A 510 -34.43 -4.82 -4.35
N ILE A 511 -34.23 -5.93 -5.05
CA ILE A 511 -35.32 -6.84 -5.43
C ILE A 511 -35.71 -7.80 -4.28
N PRO A 512 -36.99 -8.22 -4.20
CA PRO A 512 -37.44 -9.20 -3.22
C PRO A 512 -36.68 -10.54 -3.30
N GLN A 513 -36.52 -11.22 -2.17
CA GLN A 513 -35.84 -12.52 -2.09
C GLN A 513 -36.55 -13.62 -2.90
N ASP A 514 -37.87 -13.53 -3.02
CA ASP A 514 -38.74 -14.44 -3.76
C ASP A 514 -38.96 -14.04 -5.23
N TYR A 515 -38.25 -13.02 -5.73
CA TYR A 515 -38.35 -12.63 -7.13
C TYR A 515 -37.87 -13.75 -8.08
N GLU A 516 -38.71 -14.12 -9.05
CA GLU A 516 -38.54 -15.32 -9.89
C GLU A 516 -37.20 -15.39 -10.66
N ASN A 517 -36.65 -14.25 -11.09
CA ASN A 517 -35.38 -14.20 -11.83
C ASN A 517 -34.17 -13.90 -10.94
N ARG A 518 -34.33 -13.87 -9.60
CA ARG A 518 -33.25 -13.59 -8.66
C ARG A 518 -32.08 -14.58 -8.80
N GLY A 519 -32.38 -15.87 -8.97
CA GLY A 519 -31.35 -16.91 -9.20
C GLY A 519 -30.53 -16.66 -10.45
N LYS A 520 -31.16 -16.21 -11.54
CA LYS A 520 -30.47 -15.90 -12.80
C LYS A 520 -29.54 -14.69 -12.69
N PHE A 521 -29.91 -13.68 -11.89
CA PHE A 521 -28.98 -12.60 -11.55
C PHE A 521 -27.74 -13.12 -10.82
N ILE A 522 -27.91 -14.01 -9.85
CA ILE A 522 -26.79 -14.62 -9.12
C ILE A 522 -25.93 -15.44 -10.08
N GLU A 523 -26.51 -16.24 -10.98
CA GLU A 523 -25.78 -17.00 -11.99
C GLU A 523 -24.94 -16.11 -12.91
N MET A 524 -25.52 -15.02 -13.44
CA MET A 524 -24.78 -14.05 -14.26
C MET A 524 -23.63 -13.40 -13.48
N LEU A 525 -23.89 -12.97 -12.24
CA LEU A 525 -22.87 -12.38 -11.38
C LEU A 525 -21.73 -13.37 -11.06
N ASN A 526 -22.09 -14.62 -10.78
CA ASN A 526 -21.14 -15.71 -10.50
C ASN A 526 -20.26 -15.97 -11.73
N HIS A 527 -20.83 -15.99 -12.93
CA HIS A 527 -20.06 -16.15 -14.16
C HIS A 527 -19.11 -14.97 -14.40
N VAL A 528 -19.63 -13.73 -14.37
CA VAL A 528 -18.83 -12.51 -14.57
C VAL A 528 -17.63 -12.47 -13.62
N MET A 529 -17.87 -12.73 -12.34
CA MET A 529 -16.80 -12.65 -11.34
C MET A 529 -15.84 -13.83 -11.42
N LYS A 530 -16.30 -15.05 -11.74
CA LYS A 530 -15.39 -16.18 -11.97
C LYS A 530 -14.45 -15.91 -13.13
N SER A 531 -14.96 -15.33 -14.21
CA SER A 531 -14.13 -14.91 -15.34
C SER A 531 -13.15 -13.82 -14.93
N ALA A 532 -13.59 -12.77 -14.23
CA ALA A 532 -12.68 -11.73 -13.73
C ALA A 532 -11.55 -12.31 -12.86
N VAL A 533 -11.84 -13.26 -11.97
CA VAL A 533 -10.83 -13.92 -11.10
C VAL A 533 -9.78 -14.68 -11.90
N LYS A 534 -10.09 -15.22 -13.09
CA LYS A 534 -9.07 -15.85 -13.98
C LYS A 534 -7.97 -14.87 -14.39
N TYR A 535 -8.29 -13.58 -14.46
CA TYR A 535 -7.38 -12.49 -14.84
C TYR A 535 -6.80 -11.74 -13.63
N GLN A 536 -7.02 -12.21 -12.40
CA GLN A 536 -6.42 -11.62 -11.20
C GLN A 536 -4.90 -11.81 -11.24
N ASP A 537 -4.13 -10.73 -11.08
CA ASP A 537 -2.68 -10.84 -11.06
C ASP A 537 -2.22 -11.71 -9.88
N LYS A 538 -1.38 -12.71 -10.17
CA LYS A 538 -0.96 -13.69 -9.17
C LYS A 538 -0.05 -13.08 -8.12
N LYS A 539 0.74 -12.07 -8.48
CA LYS A 539 1.75 -11.46 -7.61
C LYS A 539 1.15 -10.45 -6.64
N THR A 540 0.27 -9.59 -7.15
CA THR A 540 -0.29 -8.45 -6.41
C THR A 540 -1.70 -8.71 -5.90
N GLY A 541 -2.46 -9.59 -6.56
CA GLY A 541 -3.86 -9.86 -6.22
C GLY A 541 -4.86 -8.88 -6.82
N VAL A 542 -4.41 -7.90 -7.60
CA VAL A 542 -5.27 -6.89 -8.23
C VAL A 542 -5.37 -7.10 -9.74
N TRP A 543 -6.05 -6.23 -10.46
CA TRP A 543 -6.30 -6.36 -11.90
C TRP A 543 -5.66 -5.24 -12.71
N TYR A 544 -5.35 -5.54 -13.97
CA TYR A 544 -4.93 -4.57 -14.97
C TYR A 544 -6.12 -3.79 -15.54
N ASP A 545 -5.88 -2.58 -16.07
CA ASP A 545 -6.93 -1.73 -16.66
C ASP A 545 -7.63 -2.40 -17.85
N VAL A 546 -6.87 -3.02 -18.75
CA VAL A 546 -7.41 -3.81 -19.88
C VAL A 546 -7.19 -5.29 -19.61
N LEU A 547 -8.26 -6.04 -19.36
CA LEU A 547 -8.17 -7.42 -18.85
C LEU A 547 -7.64 -8.41 -19.89
N ASP A 548 -8.04 -8.23 -21.14
CA ASP A 548 -7.73 -9.15 -22.25
C ASP A 548 -6.38 -8.85 -22.95
N VAL A 549 -5.57 -7.94 -22.40
CA VAL A 549 -4.27 -7.55 -23.00
C VAL A 549 -3.12 -7.77 -22.03
N ASN A 550 -2.21 -8.67 -22.42
CA ASN A 550 -0.92 -8.89 -21.76
C ASN A 550 0.19 -8.09 -22.45
N ASP A 551 0.33 -6.82 -22.09
CA ASP A 551 1.34 -5.90 -22.62
C ASP A 551 1.99 -5.13 -21.46
N PRO A 552 3.32 -4.93 -21.44
CA PRO A 552 4.02 -4.22 -20.35
C PRO A 552 3.61 -2.75 -20.20
N ARG A 553 2.97 -2.14 -21.21
CA ARG A 553 2.39 -0.79 -21.13
C ARG A 553 1.09 -0.75 -20.32
N ASN A 554 0.44 -1.91 -20.14
CA ASN A 554 -0.74 -2.04 -19.30
C ASN A 554 -0.35 -1.81 -17.83
N TYR A 555 -1.32 -1.48 -16.98
CA TYR A 555 -1.05 -1.12 -15.60
C TYR A 555 -2.11 -1.66 -14.64
N LEU A 556 -1.68 -2.01 -13.42
CA LEU A 556 -2.59 -2.38 -12.33
C LEU A 556 -3.44 -1.17 -11.96
N GLU A 557 -4.76 -1.34 -11.95
CA GLU A 557 -5.73 -0.25 -11.89
C GLU A 557 -6.60 -0.37 -10.65
N ALA A 558 -6.71 0.74 -9.90
CA ALA A 558 -7.27 0.73 -8.57
C ALA A 558 -8.81 0.70 -8.54
N THR A 559 -9.49 1.36 -9.49
CA THR A 559 -10.96 1.45 -9.45
C THR A 559 -11.61 0.10 -9.69
N ALA A 560 -11.27 -0.59 -10.78
CA ALA A 560 -11.79 -1.91 -11.11
C ALA A 560 -11.42 -2.94 -10.04
N SER A 561 -10.19 -2.90 -9.54
CA SER A 561 -9.77 -3.78 -8.45
C SER A 561 -10.62 -3.59 -7.19
N SER A 562 -10.96 -2.34 -6.85
CA SER A 562 -11.82 -2.02 -5.72
C SER A 562 -13.26 -2.48 -5.95
N MET A 563 -13.79 -2.35 -7.17
CA MET A 563 -15.11 -2.88 -7.54
C MET A 563 -15.17 -4.39 -7.43
N PHE A 564 -14.18 -5.09 -7.99
CA PHE A 564 -14.12 -6.54 -7.93
C PHE A 564 -13.96 -7.04 -6.50
N ALA A 565 -13.09 -6.41 -5.69
CA ALA A 565 -12.95 -6.73 -4.27
C ALA A 565 -14.28 -6.57 -3.53
N TYR A 566 -14.97 -5.44 -3.69
CA TYR A 566 -16.28 -5.21 -3.08
C TYR A 566 -17.29 -6.29 -3.47
N VAL A 567 -17.44 -6.57 -4.76
CA VAL A 567 -18.40 -7.57 -5.25
C VAL A 567 -18.06 -8.95 -4.70
N LEU A 568 -16.80 -9.39 -4.79
CA LEU A 568 -16.34 -10.70 -4.30
C LEU A 568 -16.62 -10.87 -2.80
N LEU A 569 -16.27 -9.88 -2.00
CA LEU A 569 -16.43 -9.92 -0.54
C LEU A 569 -17.90 -9.92 -0.14
N LYS A 570 -18.70 -9.00 -0.72
CA LYS A 570 -20.14 -8.92 -0.44
C LYS A 570 -20.89 -10.16 -0.94
N GLY A 571 -20.59 -10.62 -2.15
CA GLY A 571 -21.20 -11.81 -2.73
C GLY A 571 -20.88 -13.06 -1.92
N ALA A 572 -19.65 -13.21 -1.41
CA ALA A 572 -19.29 -14.28 -0.49
C ALA A 572 -20.09 -14.20 0.83
N ARG A 573 -20.20 -13.01 1.44
CA ARG A 573 -20.99 -12.80 2.66
C ARG A 573 -22.47 -13.16 2.47
N LEU A 574 -23.02 -12.87 1.30
CA LEU A 574 -24.43 -13.12 0.96
C LEU A 574 -24.67 -14.53 0.40
N GLY A 575 -23.63 -15.37 0.27
CA GLY A 575 -23.74 -16.75 -0.21
C GLY A 575 -23.92 -16.89 -1.72
N TYR A 576 -23.55 -15.88 -2.52
CA TYR A 576 -23.62 -15.91 -3.99
C TYR A 576 -22.41 -16.60 -4.61
N PHE A 577 -21.30 -16.68 -3.87
CA PHE A 577 -20.04 -17.24 -4.34
C PHE A 577 -19.52 -18.33 -3.40
N ASP A 578 -18.67 -19.21 -3.94
CA ASP A 578 -17.94 -20.22 -3.17
C ASP A 578 -16.71 -19.62 -2.45
N ASP A 579 -16.05 -20.43 -1.62
CA ASP A 579 -14.88 -20.01 -0.83
C ASP A 579 -13.70 -19.56 -1.70
N SER A 580 -13.55 -20.09 -2.92
CA SER A 580 -12.43 -19.70 -3.80
C SER A 580 -12.54 -18.23 -4.23
N MET A 581 -13.77 -17.77 -4.46
CA MET A 581 -14.07 -16.38 -4.80
C MET A 581 -13.91 -15.45 -3.58
N LYS A 582 -14.24 -15.94 -2.38
CA LYS A 582 -13.96 -15.21 -1.13
C LYS A 582 -12.46 -14.97 -0.95
N GLU A 583 -11.64 -16.00 -1.14
CA GLU A 583 -10.18 -15.87 -1.05
C GLU A 583 -9.63 -14.91 -2.11
N ALA A 584 -10.18 -14.93 -3.33
CA ALA A 584 -9.83 -13.94 -4.36
C ALA A 584 -10.15 -12.50 -3.92
N GLY A 585 -11.30 -12.28 -3.27
CA GLY A 585 -11.69 -10.99 -2.70
C GLY A 585 -10.78 -10.52 -1.56
N LEU A 586 -10.42 -11.42 -0.63
CA LEU A 586 -9.47 -11.14 0.46
C LEU A 586 -8.08 -10.79 -0.08
N LYS A 587 -7.62 -11.54 -1.09
CA LYS A 587 -6.34 -11.29 -1.77
C LYS A 587 -6.36 -9.93 -2.48
N ALA A 588 -7.44 -9.62 -3.18
CA ALA A 588 -7.62 -8.34 -3.85
C ALA A 588 -7.55 -7.16 -2.90
N TYR A 589 -8.27 -7.23 -1.78
CA TYR A 589 -8.27 -6.15 -0.79
C TYR A 589 -6.86 -5.89 -0.23
N LYS A 590 -6.14 -6.94 0.18
CA LYS A 590 -4.74 -6.82 0.63
C LYS A 590 -3.82 -6.26 -0.45
N GLY A 591 -4.05 -6.64 -1.71
CA GLY A 591 -3.37 -6.09 -2.87
C GLY A 591 -3.62 -4.60 -3.03
N ILE A 592 -4.87 -4.14 -2.90
CA ILE A 592 -5.23 -2.71 -2.99
C ILE A 592 -4.51 -1.91 -1.90
N LEU A 593 -4.50 -2.38 -0.65
CA LEU A 593 -3.78 -1.70 0.44
C LEU A 593 -2.29 -1.54 0.14
N LYS A 594 -1.68 -2.54 -0.48
CA LYS A 594 -0.25 -2.55 -0.78
C LYS A 594 0.10 -1.72 -2.01
N GLU A 595 -0.66 -1.86 -3.09
CA GLU A 595 -0.32 -1.31 -4.39
C GLU A 595 -0.88 0.11 -4.60
N PHE A 596 -1.98 0.46 -3.91
CA PHE A 596 -2.75 1.66 -4.21
C PHE A 596 -2.97 2.59 -3.01
N ILE A 597 -2.96 2.11 -1.77
CA ILE A 597 -3.15 2.98 -0.59
C ILE A 597 -1.84 3.65 -0.18
N LYS A 598 -1.89 4.98 -0.09
CA LYS A 598 -0.78 5.82 0.35
C LYS A 598 -1.19 6.64 1.56
N VAL A 599 -0.36 6.66 2.61
CA VAL A 599 -0.51 7.59 3.73
C VAL A 599 0.24 8.88 3.40
N ASN A 600 -0.46 10.01 3.44
CA ASN A 600 0.05 11.33 3.10
C ASN A 600 0.76 11.99 4.30
N PRO A 601 1.59 13.03 4.06
CA PRO A 601 2.26 13.78 5.13
C PRO A 601 1.32 14.33 6.20
N ASP A 602 0.09 14.67 5.80
CA ASP A 602 -0.95 15.23 6.68
C ASP A 602 -1.81 14.15 7.38
N LYS A 603 -1.35 12.88 7.32
CA LYS A 603 -1.97 11.67 7.86
C LYS A 603 -3.31 11.27 7.22
N THR A 604 -3.72 11.92 6.13
CA THR A 604 -4.80 11.38 5.28
C THR A 604 -4.31 10.17 4.49
N ILE A 605 -5.23 9.35 3.98
CA ILE A 605 -4.90 8.34 2.99
C ILE A 605 -5.42 8.74 1.60
N SER A 606 -4.78 8.17 0.58
CA SER A 606 -5.22 8.30 -0.81
C SER A 606 -5.27 6.94 -1.48
N LEU A 607 -6.29 6.75 -2.32
CA LEU A 607 -6.36 5.66 -3.28
C LEU A 607 -5.70 6.14 -4.58
N THR A 608 -4.54 5.59 -4.90
CA THR A 608 -3.74 5.99 -6.06
C THR A 608 -4.04 5.12 -7.27
N ARG A 609 -3.55 5.55 -8.45
CA ARG A 609 -3.62 4.75 -9.69
C ARG A 609 -5.05 4.45 -10.19
N CYS A 610 -5.97 5.39 -10.02
CA CYS A 610 -7.30 5.30 -10.60
C CYS A 610 -7.26 5.81 -12.05
N CYS A 611 -7.82 5.05 -13.00
CA CYS A 611 -8.10 5.60 -14.33
C CYS A 611 -9.09 6.77 -14.20
N GLU A 612 -8.73 7.98 -14.61
CA GLU A 612 -9.59 9.16 -14.45
C GLU A 612 -10.87 9.04 -15.27
N VAL A 613 -10.74 8.61 -16.53
CA VAL A 613 -11.85 8.50 -17.46
C VAL A 613 -11.50 7.54 -18.60
N SER A 614 -12.44 6.71 -19.02
CA SER A 614 -12.41 6.10 -20.34
C SER A 614 -13.84 6.00 -20.86
N GLY A 615 -13.98 5.91 -22.18
CA GLY A 615 -15.26 5.84 -22.85
C GLY A 615 -15.05 5.56 -24.33
N LEU A 616 -16.12 5.41 -25.09
CA LEU A 616 -16.04 5.32 -26.53
C LEU A 616 -16.51 6.62 -27.18
N GLY A 617 -15.95 6.94 -28.34
CA GLY A 617 -16.11 8.25 -28.95
C GLY A 617 -17.46 8.41 -29.64
N PRO A 618 -18.07 9.61 -29.61
CA PRO A 618 -19.12 9.92 -30.55
C PRO A 618 -18.55 9.92 -31.98
N ALA A 619 -19.42 9.76 -32.98
CA ALA A 619 -18.99 9.66 -34.38
C ALA A 619 -18.15 10.86 -34.86
N ASN A 620 -18.31 12.03 -34.22
CA ASN A 620 -17.57 13.26 -34.53
C ASN A 620 -16.26 13.44 -33.75
N ASN A 621 -15.87 12.49 -32.88
CA ASN A 621 -14.58 12.50 -32.19
C ASN A 621 -13.97 11.07 -32.14
N PRO A 622 -13.21 10.70 -33.18
CA PRO A 622 -12.70 9.34 -33.32
C PRO A 622 -11.50 9.01 -32.42
N ARG A 623 -11.03 9.92 -31.55
CA ARG A 623 -9.91 9.66 -30.63
C ARG A 623 -10.15 8.43 -29.75
N ARG A 624 -11.40 8.21 -29.34
CA ARG A 624 -11.81 7.17 -28.39
C ARG A 624 -12.29 5.94 -29.16
N ASP A 625 -11.35 5.28 -29.84
CA ASP A 625 -11.61 4.18 -30.76
C ASP A 625 -11.66 2.79 -30.10
N GLY A 626 -11.54 2.75 -28.77
CA GLY A 626 -11.55 1.51 -28.00
C GLY A 626 -10.35 0.62 -28.25
N SER A 627 -9.27 1.09 -28.89
CA SER A 627 -8.00 0.38 -28.98
C SER A 627 -7.32 0.29 -27.61
N PHE A 628 -6.39 -0.66 -27.48
CA PHE A 628 -5.50 -0.72 -26.33
C PHE A 628 -4.75 0.61 -26.13
N GLU A 629 -4.19 1.17 -27.21
CA GLU A 629 -3.52 2.47 -27.25
C GLU A 629 -4.39 3.59 -26.68
N TYR A 630 -5.68 3.60 -26.99
CA TYR A 630 -6.62 4.55 -26.43
C TYR A 630 -6.77 4.39 -24.92
N TYR A 631 -7.06 3.18 -24.42
CA TYR A 631 -7.27 2.95 -22.98
C TYR A 631 -6.04 3.33 -22.16
N ILE A 632 -4.84 2.91 -22.57
CA ILE A 632 -3.61 3.25 -21.85
C ILE A 632 -3.19 4.72 -22.01
N SER A 633 -3.80 5.47 -22.94
CA SER A 633 -3.55 6.91 -23.09
C SER A 633 -4.35 7.79 -22.14
N GLU A 634 -5.38 7.24 -21.50
CA GLU A 634 -6.22 8.01 -20.59
C GLU A 634 -5.47 8.29 -19.28
N PRO A 635 -5.70 9.47 -18.66
CA PRO A 635 -4.97 9.88 -17.49
C PRO A 635 -5.26 8.99 -16.27
N ILE A 636 -4.25 8.87 -15.43
CA ILE A 636 -4.33 8.22 -14.11
C ILE A 636 -4.31 9.33 -13.05
N ARG A 637 -5.21 9.26 -12.07
CA ARG A 637 -5.27 10.21 -10.96
C ARG A 637 -5.50 9.52 -9.61
N ASP A 638 -5.20 10.22 -8.55
CA ASP A 638 -5.48 9.77 -7.18
C ASP A 638 -6.89 10.21 -6.77
N ASN A 639 -7.51 9.42 -5.89
CA ASN A 639 -8.79 9.70 -5.24
C ASN A 639 -9.94 9.94 -6.22
N ASP A 640 -9.93 9.26 -7.37
CA ASP A 640 -11.09 9.26 -8.25
C ASP A 640 -12.29 8.63 -7.53
N GLY A 641 -13.41 9.36 -7.42
CA GLY A 641 -14.66 8.87 -6.80
C GLY A 641 -15.17 7.53 -7.34
N LYS A 642 -14.84 7.18 -8.59
CA LYS A 642 -15.14 5.87 -9.21
C LYS A 642 -14.42 4.71 -8.52
N GLY A 643 -13.27 4.97 -7.89
CA GLY A 643 -12.52 4.00 -7.10
C GLY A 643 -12.73 4.16 -5.60
N VAL A 644 -12.78 5.40 -5.10
CA VAL A 644 -12.97 5.71 -3.68
C VAL A 644 -14.23 5.06 -3.13
N GLY A 645 -15.38 5.22 -3.82
CA GLY A 645 -16.64 4.60 -3.37
C GLY A 645 -16.55 3.08 -3.23
N PRO A 646 -16.17 2.34 -4.30
CA PRO A 646 -15.97 0.90 -4.22
C PRO A 646 -14.93 0.46 -3.19
N PHE A 647 -13.85 1.21 -2.98
CA PHE A 647 -12.87 0.88 -1.95
C PHE A 647 -13.44 1.03 -0.53
N ILE A 648 -14.22 2.08 -0.26
CA ILE A 648 -14.95 2.23 1.01
C ILE A 648 -15.89 1.04 1.22
N TRP A 649 -16.66 0.64 0.20
CA TRP A 649 -17.54 -0.52 0.33
C TRP A 649 -16.79 -1.83 0.54
N ALA A 650 -15.67 -2.05 -0.16
CA ALA A 650 -14.81 -3.22 0.09
C ALA A 650 -14.25 -3.20 1.52
N SER A 651 -13.87 -2.02 2.02
CA SER A 651 -13.39 -1.84 3.41
C SER A 651 -14.47 -2.20 4.42
N LEU A 652 -15.71 -1.74 4.22
CA LEU A 652 -16.85 -2.09 5.07
C LEU A 652 -17.12 -3.60 5.09
N GLU A 653 -16.92 -4.31 3.98
CA GLU A 653 -17.02 -5.77 3.95
C GLU A 653 -15.90 -6.44 4.75
N MET A 654 -14.66 -5.94 4.67
CA MET A 654 -13.54 -6.43 5.48
C MET A 654 -13.73 -6.16 6.98
N GLU A 655 -14.27 -5.00 7.32
CA GLU A 655 -14.54 -4.60 8.70
C GLU A 655 -15.62 -5.47 9.33
N ARG A 656 -16.65 -5.87 8.55
CA ARG A 656 -17.65 -6.87 8.96
C ARG A 656 -17.06 -8.26 9.23
N LEU A 657 -15.93 -8.59 8.59
CA LEU A 657 -15.16 -9.81 8.85
C LEU A 657 -14.20 -9.69 10.05
N GLY A 658 -14.16 -8.52 10.71
CA GLY A 658 -13.32 -8.28 11.88
C GLY A 658 -11.90 -7.79 11.56
N TYR A 659 -11.62 -7.41 10.31
CA TYR A 659 -10.34 -6.82 9.93
C TYR A 659 -10.39 -5.30 10.11
N ASP A 660 -9.52 -4.77 10.97
CA ASP A 660 -9.30 -3.34 11.14
C ASP A 660 -7.92 -2.91 10.62
N VAL A 661 -7.62 -1.60 10.65
CA VAL A 661 -6.35 -1.05 10.16
C VAL A 661 -5.16 -1.69 10.88
N ALA A 662 -5.24 -1.90 12.19
CA ALA A 662 -4.14 -2.51 12.95
C ALA A 662 -3.92 -3.97 12.56
N ALA A 663 -4.98 -4.75 12.37
CA ALA A 663 -4.90 -6.15 11.98
C ALA A 663 -4.32 -6.34 10.56
N LEU A 664 -4.63 -5.42 9.63
CA LEU A 664 -4.20 -5.50 8.24
C LEU A 664 -2.74 -5.03 8.01
N ASN A 665 -2.16 -4.29 8.95
CA ASN A 665 -0.79 -3.77 8.86
C ASN A 665 0.23 -4.48 9.78
N LYS A 666 -0.17 -5.54 10.48
CA LYS A 666 0.76 -6.47 11.16
C LYS A 666 1.36 -7.44 10.13
#